data_AF-A0A0N0LX94-F1
#
_entry.id   AF-A0A0N0LX94-F1
#
_cell.length_a   1.000
_cell.length_b   1.000
_cell.length_c   1.000
_cell.angle_alpha   90.00
_cell.angle_beta   90.00
_cell.angle_gamma   90.00
#
_symmetry.space_group_name_H-M   'P 1'
#
loop_
_entity.id
_entity.type
_entity.pdbx_description
1 polymer ?
#
loop_
_entity_poly.entity_id
_entity_poly.type
_entity_poly.pdbx_seq_one_letter_code
_entity_poly.pdbx_strand_id
1 'polypeptide(L)'
;MNAEPSGIGAARWIGKRVPRKEDARLLTGRGQFTDDVVLPGMLHVAFVRSPVARGRLVSIDGAAALQMPGVHAVLTAADLALRPITMMSFFFTPSEVPVAPLADMLVQYVGEPVAMVMAETRAQAEDAASLVEVEIEELEPVVTLAQAKAAAPIHPGTESNVAAEIGDEELDEELEAALSGAALRVSQKVVHQRISQSPMENRAILASRDGPEELNLWITCQSPHNIARWVSLALGLPDAAIRVIAKDVGGSFGLKNTPWKEECAVICAAMLLGRPLKWTEDRYEALTASSQCREAEMSLQAGFDGEGRLIASHGIYDCNNGAYPQGADSNIAVHMFVWAAYRMPAYAFVSRGWYSNTNGLAAYRGPWAMESLIRETLLDKAARKLGIDPIELRRRNLVYLSDQPTVSSMGIPLEDITPGECLEKLVAHFDVAAFRREQAKARGEGRYLGLGVAAYIEPTGSAGSMVTMTGELAQVRIEPTGKVTALMSTHSQGHGTATTMAQCIADRLGVAYDDVTVFEGDSSRGGFGPGAAGSRQGVIGGGAAIRASELLADKVKVLAAHLYNASIDTVTIEDGMVHIAGAPEMSRSLGEIANIAYGEPHRLPPGFEAGLEAQFRYQPPPMTFTSAAHACVVEVDAETGFVKILRWISSEDCGTVINPGVVEGQISGGLAQAIGMVLLEEMPYDARGNPQAATFKDYLLPSISDVPVFEFVHANTPSQTIGGMRGVGEGGAIIGPPTLVNAIADALSPFGEIEDLVLPLTPARILDVIEQRDVSGVRKDGGQSGMAAGETPAPVPAMEPVMQAEPASVPESEVPPAGLDGDWNMVLKTPMGPQAMVVTFRTEGAAVSGRFTSPEGTQDFEGGTVDENRVRFDLKVEKPMKITLKYDLTVTGSTIAGKCKMGMFGSAKVTGERAG
;
A
#
# COMPACT_ATOMS: atom_id res chain seq x y z
N MET A 1 -6.22 42.26 6.96
CA MET A 1 -6.35 43.05 5.72
C MET A 1 -6.09 42.08 4.60
N ASN A 2 -7.17 41.60 4.00
CA ASN A 2 -7.18 40.52 3.03
C ASN A 2 -7.01 41.13 1.65
N ALA A 3 -5.90 40.84 0.98
CA ALA A 3 -5.86 41.01 -0.46
C ALA A 3 -6.65 39.85 -1.07
N GLU A 4 -7.80 40.14 -1.65
CA GLU A 4 -8.48 39.19 -2.52
C GLU A 4 -7.58 38.87 -3.72
N PRO A 5 -7.42 37.61 -4.11
CA PRO A 5 -6.73 37.28 -5.35
C PRO A 5 -7.56 37.81 -6.52
N SER A 6 -6.96 38.71 -7.29
CA SER A 6 -7.51 39.25 -8.52
C SER A 6 -7.72 38.15 -9.57
N GLY A 7 -8.97 37.96 -9.99
CA GLY A 7 -9.35 37.58 -11.36
C GLY A 7 -8.96 36.20 -11.87
N ILE A 8 -9.50 35.14 -11.28
CA ILE A 8 -9.86 33.91 -12.01
C ILE A 8 -11.36 33.72 -11.77
N GLY A 9 -12.16 33.70 -12.83
CA GLY A 9 -13.62 33.52 -12.75
C GLY A 9 -13.99 32.30 -11.89
N ALA A 10 -15.18 32.32 -11.29
CA ALA A 10 -15.71 31.22 -10.48
C ALA A 10 -15.43 29.86 -11.14
N ALA A 11 -14.89 28.90 -10.36
CA ALA A 11 -14.57 27.55 -10.84
C ALA A 11 -15.76 26.97 -11.63
N ARG A 12 -15.55 26.80 -12.94
CA ARG A 12 -16.54 26.39 -13.93
C ARG A 12 -16.69 24.88 -13.99
N TRP A 13 -15.65 24.08 -13.79
CA TRP A 13 -15.69 22.63 -13.99
C TRP A 13 -15.30 21.81 -12.75
N ILE A 14 -14.35 22.27 -11.93
CA ILE A 14 -14.04 21.63 -10.65
C ILE A 14 -15.30 21.69 -9.76
N GLY A 15 -15.64 20.57 -9.12
CA GLY A 15 -16.84 20.43 -8.28
C GLY A 15 -18.11 20.04 -9.03
N LYS A 16 -18.12 20.05 -10.37
CA LYS A 16 -19.30 19.60 -11.15
C LYS A 16 -19.34 18.08 -11.28
N ARG A 17 -20.56 17.53 -11.21
CA ARG A 17 -20.86 16.12 -11.54
C ARG A 17 -21.02 15.97 -13.05
N VAL A 18 -19.91 15.94 -13.78
CA VAL A 18 -19.90 15.67 -15.22
C VAL A 18 -19.87 14.15 -15.48
N PRO A 19 -20.48 13.66 -16.58
CA PRO A 19 -20.34 12.27 -17.03
C PRO A 19 -18.87 11.91 -17.28
N ARG A 20 -18.52 10.63 -17.15
CA ARG A 20 -17.13 10.21 -17.32
C ARG A 20 -16.76 10.11 -18.80
N LYS A 21 -15.56 10.56 -19.18
CA LYS A 21 -15.05 10.45 -20.57
C LYS A 21 -14.82 8.99 -20.98
N GLU A 22 -14.55 8.12 -20.02
CA GLU A 22 -14.21 6.72 -20.29
C GLU A 22 -15.45 5.81 -20.49
N ASP A 23 -16.60 6.15 -19.89
CA ASP A 23 -17.85 5.39 -19.98
C ASP A 23 -18.25 5.01 -21.41
N ALA A 24 -18.12 5.93 -22.37
CA ALA A 24 -18.56 5.69 -23.75
C ALA A 24 -17.91 4.46 -24.38
N ARG A 25 -16.61 4.21 -24.13
CA ARG A 25 -15.93 3.00 -24.64
C ARG A 25 -16.19 1.78 -23.75
N LEU A 26 -16.26 1.97 -22.43
CA LEU A 26 -16.40 0.87 -21.47
C LEU A 26 -17.81 0.25 -21.53
N LEU A 27 -18.86 1.06 -21.73
CA LEU A 27 -20.25 0.60 -21.81
C LEU A 27 -20.63 0.02 -23.17
N THR A 28 -19.75 0.09 -24.18
CA THR A 28 -20.02 -0.37 -25.55
C THR A 28 -19.13 -1.53 -26.00
N GLY A 29 -18.40 -2.15 -25.08
CA GLY A 29 -17.46 -3.23 -25.40
C GLY A 29 -16.26 -2.76 -26.24
N ARG A 30 -15.90 -1.48 -26.14
CA ARG A 30 -14.77 -0.85 -26.84
C ARG A 30 -13.65 -0.42 -25.90
N GLY A 31 -13.69 -0.86 -24.65
CA GLY A 31 -12.52 -0.89 -23.79
C GLY A 31 -11.43 -1.75 -24.43
N GLN A 32 -10.18 -1.52 -24.03
CA GLN A 32 -9.05 -2.36 -24.43
C GLN A 32 -8.24 -2.71 -23.18
N PHE A 33 -8.56 -3.86 -22.62
CA PHE A 33 -7.86 -4.53 -21.54
C PHE A 33 -6.65 -5.30 -22.09
N THR A 34 -5.77 -5.78 -21.21
CA THR A 34 -4.52 -6.45 -21.66
C THR A 34 -4.81 -7.70 -22.48
N ASP A 35 -5.81 -8.50 -22.10
CA ASP A 35 -6.15 -9.72 -22.84
C ASP A 35 -6.85 -9.45 -24.19
N ASP A 36 -7.37 -8.23 -24.42
CA ASP A 36 -7.93 -7.86 -25.73
C ASP A 36 -6.85 -7.67 -26.81
N VAL A 37 -5.57 -7.52 -26.41
CA VAL A 37 -4.46 -7.25 -27.33
C VAL A 37 -4.04 -8.54 -28.04
N VAL A 38 -3.92 -8.49 -29.37
CA VAL A 38 -3.48 -9.61 -30.20
C VAL A 38 -2.34 -9.15 -31.10
N LEU A 39 -1.25 -9.91 -31.12
CA LEU A 39 -0.10 -9.68 -32.01
C LEU A 39 0.10 -10.86 -32.97
N PRO A 40 0.61 -10.62 -34.19
CA PRO A 40 0.96 -11.69 -35.12
C PRO A 40 1.98 -12.67 -34.50
N GLY A 41 1.72 -13.97 -34.61
CA GLY A 41 2.64 -15.01 -34.15
C GLY A 41 2.76 -15.14 -32.63
N MET A 42 1.89 -14.47 -31.87
CA MET A 42 1.79 -14.57 -30.41
C MET A 42 1.52 -16.01 -29.96
N LEU A 43 2.16 -16.42 -28.87
CA LEU A 43 1.87 -17.67 -28.16
C LEU A 43 1.20 -17.38 -26.82
N HIS A 44 0.48 -18.37 -26.32
CA HIS A 44 -0.13 -18.36 -25.00
C HIS A 44 0.71 -19.18 -24.02
N VAL A 45 0.82 -18.68 -22.80
CA VAL A 45 1.59 -19.25 -21.71
C VAL A 45 0.64 -19.87 -20.68
N ALA A 46 0.93 -21.08 -20.24
CA ALA A 46 0.36 -21.70 -19.04
C ALA A 46 1.49 -22.09 -18.08
N PHE A 47 1.28 -21.89 -16.77
CA PHE A 47 2.27 -22.27 -15.75
C PHE A 47 1.97 -23.66 -15.21
N VAL A 48 3.03 -24.46 -15.05
CA VAL A 48 3.03 -25.65 -14.19
C VAL A 48 3.35 -25.17 -12.79
N ARG A 49 2.51 -25.53 -11.82
CA ARG A 49 2.55 -24.96 -10.47
C ARG A 49 2.77 -26.04 -9.41
N SER A 50 3.43 -25.68 -8.31
CA SER A 50 3.67 -26.57 -7.19
C SER A 50 2.32 -27.02 -6.57
N PRO A 51 2.09 -28.33 -6.40
CA PRO A 51 0.92 -28.83 -5.68
C PRO A 51 1.12 -28.86 -4.15
N VAL A 52 2.30 -28.47 -3.65
CA VAL A 52 2.67 -28.57 -2.23
C VAL A 52 3.23 -27.25 -1.71
N ALA A 53 2.99 -26.96 -0.43
CA ALA A 53 3.38 -25.70 0.19
C ALA A 53 4.89 -25.59 0.45
N ARG A 54 5.58 -26.73 0.59
CA ARG A 54 7.02 -26.74 0.80
C ARG A 54 7.63 -28.04 0.30
N GLY A 55 8.75 -27.95 -0.40
CA GLY A 55 9.43 -29.15 -0.88
C GLY A 55 10.71 -28.86 -1.64
N ARG A 56 11.53 -29.89 -1.80
CA ARG A 56 12.71 -29.85 -2.67
C ARG A 56 12.34 -30.34 -4.06
N LEU A 57 12.57 -29.50 -5.06
CA LEU A 57 12.34 -29.83 -6.46
C LEU A 57 13.42 -30.83 -6.91
N VAL A 58 13.02 -32.04 -7.27
CA VAL A 58 13.92 -33.13 -7.67
C VAL A 58 14.12 -33.15 -9.17
N SER A 59 13.02 -33.12 -9.93
CA SER A 59 13.05 -33.16 -11.39
C SER A 59 11.80 -32.53 -12.02
N ILE A 60 11.95 -32.04 -13.25
CA ILE A 60 10.86 -31.58 -14.13
C ILE A 60 11.06 -32.25 -15.48
N ASP A 61 10.06 -33.00 -15.97
CA ASP A 61 10.06 -33.60 -17.31
C ASP A 61 8.90 -33.04 -18.16
N GLY A 62 9.26 -32.29 -19.20
CA GLY A 62 8.33 -31.73 -20.18
C GLY A 62 8.26 -32.49 -21.50
N ALA A 63 8.88 -33.68 -21.61
CA ALA A 63 9.03 -34.37 -22.89
C ALA A 63 7.69 -34.71 -23.55
N ALA A 64 6.69 -35.15 -22.78
CA ALA A 64 5.36 -35.45 -23.30
C ALA A 64 4.64 -34.20 -23.81
N ALA A 65 4.69 -33.10 -23.05
CA ALA A 65 4.12 -31.80 -23.42
C ALA A 65 4.72 -31.28 -24.74
N LEU A 66 6.04 -31.40 -24.93
CA LEU A 66 6.74 -30.96 -26.15
C LEU A 66 6.33 -31.71 -27.42
N GLN A 67 5.75 -32.91 -27.31
CA GLN A 67 5.26 -33.66 -28.47
C GLN A 67 3.84 -33.26 -28.89
N MET A 68 3.15 -32.44 -28.09
CA MET A 68 1.78 -32.04 -28.41
C MET A 68 1.71 -31.05 -29.56
N PRO A 69 0.72 -31.17 -30.47
CA PRO A 69 0.53 -30.22 -31.55
C PRO A 69 0.32 -28.79 -31.05
N GLY A 70 1.07 -27.84 -31.61
CA GLY A 70 1.00 -26.42 -31.29
C GLY A 70 1.81 -26.00 -30.06
N VAL A 71 2.46 -26.93 -29.35
CA VAL A 71 3.42 -26.60 -28.28
C VAL A 71 4.76 -26.24 -28.87
N HIS A 72 5.35 -25.14 -28.41
CA HIS A 72 6.61 -24.61 -28.90
C HIS A 72 7.77 -24.73 -27.90
N ALA A 73 7.47 -24.66 -26.61
CA ALA A 73 8.48 -24.72 -25.57
C ALA A 73 7.88 -25.11 -24.21
N VAL A 74 8.69 -25.78 -23.40
CA VAL A 74 8.53 -25.93 -21.97
C VAL A 74 9.81 -25.39 -21.34
N LEU A 75 9.73 -24.32 -20.55
CA LEU A 75 10.90 -23.70 -19.92
C LEU A 75 10.84 -23.88 -18.40
N THR A 76 12.03 -24.08 -17.83
CA THR A 76 12.29 -24.20 -16.40
C THR A 76 13.13 -23.02 -15.90
N ALA A 77 13.40 -22.96 -14.59
CA ALA A 77 14.29 -21.95 -14.02
C ALA A 77 15.68 -21.93 -14.68
N ALA A 78 16.23 -23.09 -15.06
CA ALA A 78 17.52 -23.20 -15.72
C ALA A 78 17.54 -22.52 -17.11
N ASP A 79 16.44 -22.62 -17.85
CA ASP A 79 16.31 -21.95 -19.15
C ASP A 79 16.21 -20.44 -18.99
N LEU A 80 15.43 -19.97 -18.01
CA LEU A 80 15.29 -18.54 -17.71
C LEU A 80 16.58 -17.91 -17.17
N ALA A 81 17.44 -18.70 -16.52
CA ALA A 81 18.75 -18.24 -16.03
C ALA A 81 19.69 -17.76 -17.16
N LEU A 82 19.42 -18.14 -18.42
CA LEU A 82 20.13 -17.60 -19.60
C LEU A 82 19.82 -16.11 -19.85
N ARG A 83 18.73 -15.60 -19.29
CA ARG A 83 18.34 -14.18 -19.28
C ARG A 83 17.93 -13.79 -17.86
N PRO A 84 18.91 -13.61 -16.96
CA PRO A 84 18.64 -13.36 -15.55
C PRO A 84 17.87 -12.05 -15.37
N ILE A 85 16.96 -12.06 -14.41
CA ILE A 85 16.21 -10.90 -13.95
C ILE A 85 16.31 -10.83 -12.44
N THR A 86 16.64 -9.65 -11.91
CA THR A 86 16.69 -9.42 -10.46
C THR A 86 15.29 -9.06 -9.99
N MET A 87 14.69 -9.90 -9.14
CA MET A 87 13.39 -9.60 -8.54
C MET A 87 13.52 -8.45 -7.54
N MET A 88 12.81 -7.36 -7.79
CA MET A 88 12.86 -6.15 -6.98
C MET A 88 11.60 -5.95 -6.14
N SER A 89 11.76 -5.37 -4.96
CA SER A 89 10.69 -4.90 -4.10
C SER A 89 9.92 -3.73 -4.73
N PHE A 90 8.82 -3.33 -4.07
CA PHE A 90 8.12 -2.09 -4.38
C PHE A 90 9.03 -0.84 -4.34
N PHE A 91 10.11 -0.85 -3.57
CA PHE A 91 11.02 0.29 -3.39
C PHE A 91 12.18 0.34 -4.39
N PHE A 92 12.13 -0.49 -5.45
CA PHE A 92 13.22 -0.65 -6.41
C PHE A 92 14.55 -1.12 -5.77
N THR A 93 14.46 -1.85 -4.67
CA THR A 93 15.59 -2.59 -4.08
C THR A 93 15.47 -4.06 -4.43
N PRO A 94 16.58 -4.83 -4.51
CA PRO A 94 16.47 -6.28 -4.61
C PRO A 94 15.65 -6.85 -3.45
N SER A 95 14.92 -7.93 -3.71
CA SER A 95 14.18 -8.68 -2.67
C SER A 95 15.13 -9.13 -1.55
N GLU A 96 14.64 -9.17 -0.32
CA GLU A 96 15.44 -9.46 0.88
C GLU A 96 15.97 -10.90 0.91
N VAL A 97 15.23 -11.82 0.28
CA VAL A 97 15.62 -13.20 0.04
C VAL A 97 15.73 -13.45 -1.48
N PRO A 98 16.55 -14.40 -1.93
CA PRO A 98 16.61 -14.76 -3.34
C PRO A 98 15.23 -15.20 -3.87
N VAL A 99 14.78 -14.59 -4.96
CA VAL A 99 13.54 -14.95 -5.66
C VAL A 99 13.83 -15.18 -7.13
N ALA A 100 13.42 -16.34 -7.64
CA ALA A 100 13.47 -16.67 -9.06
C ALA A 100 12.06 -16.59 -9.69
N PRO A 101 11.93 -16.23 -10.98
CA PRO A 101 10.63 -16.20 -11.67
C PRO A 101 9.92 -17.56 -11.71
N LEU A 102 10.68 -18.64 -11.89
CA LEU A 102 10.24 -20.03 -11.71
C LEU A 102 11.01 -20.60 -10.52
N ALA A 103 10.37 -21.41 -9.69
CA ALA A 103 10.99 -22.02 -8.54
C ALA A 103 12.24 -22.82 -8.95
N ASP A 104 13.33 -22.63 -8.20
CA ASP A 104 14.59 -23.34 -8.39
C ASP A 104 14.96 -24.02 -7.08
N MET A 105 15.29 -25.31 -7.13
CA MET A 105 15.64 -26.19 -6.01
C MET A 105 14.58 -26.39 -4.92
N LEU A 106 13.79 -25.37 -4.56
CA LEU A 106 12.79 -25.36 -3.51
C LEU A 106 11.48 -24.75 -4.01
N VAL A 107 10.37 -25.33 -3.57
CA VAL A 107 9.04 -24.72 -3.63
C VAL A 107 8.63 -24.28 -2.23
N GLN A 108 7.99 -23.11 -2.12
CA GLN A 108 7.73 -22.44 -0.84
C GLN A 108 6.25 -22.05 -0.64
N TYR A 109 5.37 -22.31 -1.60
CA TYR A 109 3.90 -22.21 -1.41
C TYR A 109 3.16 -23.02 -2.49
N VAL A 110 1.93 -23.44 -2.20
CA VAL A 110 1.06 -24.07 -3.20
C VAL A 110 0.74 -23.05 -4.29
N GLY A 111 0.88 -23.44 -5.56
CA GLY A 111 0.67 -22.54 -6.68
C GLY A 111 1.94 -21.87 -7.20
N GLU A 112 3.10 -22.02 -6.53
CA GLU A 112 4.36 -21.46 -7.01
C GLU A 112 4.71 -21.98 -8.41
N PRO A 113 4.99 -21.12 -9.40
CA PRO A 113 5.28 -21.57 -10.75
C PRO A 113 6.65 -22.27 -10.80
N VAL A 114 6.69 -23.52 -11.30
CA VAL A 114 7.90 -24.35 -11.42
C VAL A 114 8.38 -24.50 -12.87
N ALA A 115 7.46 -24.45 -13.82
CA ALA A 115 7.74 -24.43 -15.26
C ALA A 115 6.69 -23.61 -16.00
N MET A 116 6.96 -23.25 -17.24
CA MET A 116 6.00 -22.57 -18.14
C MET A 116 5.95 -23.26 -19.50
N VAL A 117 4.76 -23.38 -20.06
CA VAL A 117 4.49 -24.00 -21.36
C VAL A 117 3.95 -22.95 -22.33
N MET A 118 4.48 -22.94 -23.55
CA MET A 118 4.08 -22.01 -24.61
C MET A 118 3.45 -22.75 -25.77
N ALA A 119 2.23 -22.38 -26.13
CA ALA A 119 1.50 -22.98 -27.25
C ALA A 119 0.75 -21.94 -28.11
N GLU A 120 0.25 -22.36 -29.27
CA GLU A 120 -0.49 -21.50 -30.21
C GLU A 120 -1.81 -20.95 -29.63
N THR A 121 -2.43 -21.67 -28.70
CA THR A 121 -3.66 -21.27 -28.01
C THR A 121 -3.55 -21.51 -26.52
N ARG A 122 -4.35 -20.77 -25.74
CA ARG A 122 -4.43 -20.95 -24.29
C ARG A 122 -4.79 -22.39 -23.90
N ALA A 123 -5.80 -22.98 -24.55
CA ALA A 123 -6.24 -24.35 -24.26
C ALA A 123 -5.11 -25.37 -24.51
N GLN A 124 -4.36 -25.25 -25.61
CA GLN A 124 -3.20 -26.12 -25.86
C GLN A 124 -2.10 -25.95 -24.82
N ALA A 125 -1.86 -24.72 -24.32
CA ALA A 125 -0.87 -24.47 -23.29
C ALA A 125 -1.28 -25.13 -21.96
N GLU A 126 -2.55 -25.03 -21.58
CA GLU A 126 -3.12 -25.66 -20.37
C GLU A 126 -3.10 -27.19 -20.48
N ASP A 127 -3.56 -27.76 -21.60
CA ASP A 127 -3.51 -29.21 -21.83
C ASP A 127 -2.06 -29.74 -21.73
N ALA A 128 -1.11 -29.03 -22.34
CA ALA A 128 0.29 -29.41 -22.32
C ALA A 128 0.95 -29.22 -20.95
N ALA A 129 0.60 -28.18 -20.19
CA ALA A 129 1.06 -28.00 -18.81
C ALA A 129 0.65 -29.17 -17.91
N SER A 130 -0.51 -29.80 -18.15
CA SER A 130 -0.96 -30.98 -17.41
C SER A 130 -0.13 -32.25 -17.66
N LEU A 131 0.66 -32.29 -18.74
CA LEU A 131 1.55 -33.41 -19.08
C LEU A 131 3.00 -33.19 -18.63
N VAL A 132 3.32 -32.08 -17.99
CA VAL A 132 4.65 -31.85 -17.40
C VAL A 132 4.70 -32.58 -16.06
N GLU A 133 5.60 -33.55 -15.94
CA GLU A 133 5.81 -34.30 -14.71
C GLU A 133 6.77 -33.54 -13.80
N VAL A 134 6.40 -33.37 -12.53
CA VAL A 134 7.21 -32.65 -11.53
C VAL A 134 7.37 -33.53 -10.31
N GLU A 135 8.61 -33.83 -9.94
CA GLU A 135 8.94 -34.60 -8.75
C GLU A 135 9.40 -33.65 -7.64
N ILE A 136 8.67 -33.65 -6.52
CA ILE A 136 8.97 -32.82 -5.35
C ILE A 136 9.05 -33.73 -4.12
N GLU A 137 10.16 -33.63 -3.39
CA GLU A 137 10.26 -34.18 -2.04
C GLU A 137 9.59 -33.21 -1.06
N GLU A 138 8.39 -33.56 -0.60
CA GLU A 138 7.63 -32.74 0.35
C GLU A 138 8.40 -32.50 1.66
N LEU A 139 8.33 -31.27 2.16
CA LEU A 139 8.87 -30.86 3.46
C LEU A 139 7.72 -30.32 4.32
N GLU A 140 7.88 -30.38 5.64
CA GLU A 140 6.86 -29.85 6.56
C GLU A 140 6.70 -28.32 6.35
N PRO A 141 5.49 -27.84 6.00
CA PRO A 141 5.26 -26.44 5.74
C PRO A 141 5.01 -25.64 7.04
N VAL A 142 5.36 -24.37 7.00
CA VAL A 142 5.05 -23.39 8.05
C VAL A 142 3.90 -22.53 7.57
N VAL A 143 2.68 -22.69 8.08
CA VAL A 143 1.48 -22.05 7.50
C VAL A 143 1.01 -20.84 8.31
N THR A 144 1.06 -20.95 9.64
CA THR A 144 0.51 -19.95 10.57
C THR A 144 1.60 -19.08 11.20
N LEU A 145 1.22 -17.92 11.74
CA LEU A 145 2.13 -17.07 12.53
C LEU A 145 2.72 -17.80 13.74
N ALA A 146 1.92 -18.60 14.44
CA ALA A 146 2.37 -19.38 15.58
C ALA A 146 3.46 -20.40 15.17
N GLN A 147 3.29 -21.06 14.03
CA GLN A 147 4.32 -21.95 13.46
C GLN A 147 5.55 -21.16 13.03
N ALA A 148 5.40 -20.01 12.36
CA ALA A 148 6.52 -19.19 11.90
C ALA A 148 7.43 -18.73 13.04
N LYS A 149 6.84 -18.41 14.21
CA LYS A 149 7.55 -18.05 15.43
C LYS A 149 8.38 -19.19 16.03
N ALA A 150 7.96 -20.44 15.85
CA ALA A 150 8.58 -21.60 16.49
C ALA A 150 9.46 -22.44 15.54
N ALA A 151 9.20 -22.39 14.25
CA ALA A 151 9.87 -23.21 13.25
C ALA A 151 11.27 -22.68 12.89
N ALA A 152 12.09 -23.57 12.34
CA ALA A 152 13.32 -23.16 11.68
C ALA A 152 13.03 -22.23 10.47
N PRO A 153 14.01 -21.42 10.04
CA PRO A 153 13.83 -20.52 8.92
C PRO A 153 13.43 -21.26 7.63
N ILE A 154 12.39 -20.79 6.94
CA ILE A 154 11.95 -21.41 5.68
C ILE A 154 12.89 -21.07 4.52
N HIS A 155 13.53 -19.91 4.55
CA HIS A 155 14.46 -19.44 3.52
C HIS A 155 15.90 -19.78 3.88
N PRO A 156 16.64 -20.51 3.01
CA PRO A 156 18.05 -20.80 3.25
C PRO A 156 18.88 -19.54 3.45
N GLY A 157 19.83 -19.59 4.40
CA GLY A 157 20.74 -18.47 4.68
C GLY A 157 20.17 -17.38 5.61
N THR A 158 18.96 -17.56 6.13
CA THR A 158 18.36 -16.66 7.14
C THR A 158 18.47 -17.25 8.56
N GLU A 159 18.56 -16.40 9.57
CA GLU A 159 18.69 -16.81 10.99
C GLU A 159 17.34 -17.11 11.66
N SER A 160 16.25 -16.52 11.15
CA SER A 160 14.88 -16.67 11.67
C SER A 160 13.85 -16.46 10.56
N ASN A 161 12.58 -16.76 10.84
CA ASN A 161 11.46 -16.42 9.95
C ASN A 161 11.06 -14.94 10.04
N VAL A 162 11.74 -14.10 10.81
CA VAL A 162 11.45 -12.65 10.86
C VAL A 162 11.97 -11.99 9.58
N ALA A 163 11.06 -11.56 8.72
CA ALA A 163 11.33 -10.89 7.46
C ALA A 163 11.76 -9.43 7.66
N ALA A 164 11.08 -8.73 8.58
CA ALA A 164 11.43 -7.37 9.01
C ALA A 164 10.90 -7.14 10.43
N GLU A 165 11.64 -6.38 11.24
CA GLU A 165 11.24 -6.01 12.61
C GLU A 165 11.63 -4.56 12.88
N ILE A 166 10.68 -3.78 13.43
CA ILE A 166 10.88 -2.40 13.85
C ILE A 166 10.16 -2.16 15.18
N GLY A 167 10.81 -1.37 16.03
CA GLY A 167 10.32 -1.02 17.35
C GLY A 167 10.92 -1.90 18.44
N ASP A 168 10.42 -1.75 19.66
CA ASP A 168 10.85 -2.50 20.83
C ASP A 168 9.60 -3.10 21.49
N GLU A 169 9.62 -4.40 21.80
CA GLU A 169 8.48 -5.11 22.44
C GLU A 169 8.38 -4.82 23.95
N GLU A 170 9.51 -4.51 24.58
CA GLU A 170 9.56 -4.22 26.01
C GLU A 170 9.13 -2.79 26.30
N LEU A 171 8.29 -2.64 27.33
CA LEU A 171 7.89 -1.36 27.87
C LEU A 171 9.06 -0.75 28.66
N ASP A 172 9.34 0.53 28.42
CA ASP A 172 10.16 1.28 29.36
C ASP A 172 9.41 1.57 30.67
N GLU A 173 10.17 1.87 31.73
CA GLU A 173 9.63 2.06 33.08
C GLU A 173 8.61 3.22 33.15
N GLU A 174 8.80 4.27 32.35
CA GLU A 174 7.93 5.44 32.34
C GLU A 174 6.57 5.11 31.71
N LEU A 175 6.57 4.39 30.59
CA LEU A 175 5.36 3.98 29.90
C LEU A 175 4.55 2.96 30.71
N GLU A 176 5.20 1.99 31.36
CA GLU A 176 4.49 1.04 32.24
C GLU A 176 3.94 1.75 33.49
N ALA A 177 4.66 2.72 34.07
CA ALA A 177 4.13 3.54 35.16
C ALA A 177 2.88 4.34 34.73
N ALA A 178 2.89 4.90 33.52
CA ALA A 178 1.74 5.62 32.96
C ALA A 178 0.53 4.71 32.70
N LEU A 179 0.75 3.51 32.16
CA LEU A 179 -0.29 2.52 31.90
C LEU A 179 -0.87 1.94 33.20
N SER A 180 -0.04 1.64 34.19
CA SER A 180 -0.47 1.09 35.48
C SER A 180 -1.15 2.14 36.38
N GLY A 181 -0.77 3.41 36.25
CA GLY A 181 -1.41 4.54 36.94
C GLY A 181 -2.70 5.05 36.31
N ALA A 182 -3.10 4.54 35.14
CA ALA A 182 -4.32 4.96 34.45
C ALA A 182 -5.58 4.56 35.24
N ALA A 183 -6.64 5.39 35.15
CA ALA A 183 -7.93 5.07 35.76
C ALA A 183 -8.59 3.85 35.10
N LEU A 184 -8.35 3.67 33.80
CA LEU A 184 -8.69 2.45 33.07
C LEU A 184 -7.53 2.07 32.15
N ARG A 185 -7.01 0.85 32.29
CA ARG A 185 -6.19 0.17 31.29
C ARG A 185 -7.06 -0.84 30.56
N VAL A 186 -7.18 -0.71 29.24
CA VAL A 186 -7.92 -1.66 28.39
C VAL A 186 -6.98 -2.31 27.39
N SER A 187 -7.26 -3.56 27.05
CA SER A 187 -6.55 -4.33 26.03
C SER A 187 -7.55 -4.84 24.99
N GLN A 188 -7.11 -4.86 23.73
CA GLN A 188 -7.82 -5.46 22.60
C GLN A 188 -6.84 -6.33 21.81
N LYS A 189 -7.29 -7.52 21.42
CA LYS A 189 -6.63 -8.34 20.40
C LYS A 189 -7.51 -8.37 19.15
N VAL A 190 -6.88 -8.21 17.99
CA VAL A 190 -7.53 -8.35 16.68
C VAL A 190 -6.73 -9.35 15.85
N VAL A 191 -7.44 -10.30 15.24
CA VAL A 191 -6.92 -11.22 14.23
C VAL A 191 -7.63 -10.90 12.91
N HIS A 192 -6.88 -10.35 11.97
CA HIS A 192 -7.37 -10.10 10.62
C HIS A 192 -6.99 -11.29 9.74
N GLN A 193 -7.99 -11.95 9.18
CA GLN A 193 -7.82 -13.07 8.26
C GLN A 193 -7.12 -12.64 6.97
N ARG A 194 -6.50 -13.62 6.31
CA ARG A 194 -5.98 -13.47 4.95
C ARG A 194 -7.13 -13.31 3.97
N ILE A 195 -6.95 -12.40 3.00
CA ILE A 195 -7.92 -12.15 1.93
C ILE A 195 -7.22 -11.86 0.60
N SER A 196 -7.97 -11.86 -0.50
CA SER A 196 -7.50 -11.55 -1.86
C SER A 196 -8.12 -10.24 -2.37
N GLN A 197 -7.33 -9.41 -3.05
CA GLN A 197 -7.77 -8.17 -3.69
C GLN A 197 -8.87 -8.40 -4.73
N SER A 198 -8.87 -9.60 -5.34
CA SER A 198 -9.85 -10.08 -6.32
C SER A 198 -10.38 -9.03 -7.32
N PRO A 199 -9.52 -8.29 -8.05
CA PRO A 199 -9.99 -7.44 -9.15
C PRO A 199 -10.72 -8.28 -10.20
N MET A 200 -11.76 -7.72 -10.83
CA MET A 200 -12.59 -8.46 -11.79
C MET A 200 -11.79 -8.90 -13.02
N GLU A 201 -10.89 -8.04 -13.50
CA GLU A 201 -9.82 -8.45 -14.41
C GLU A 201 -8.63 -8.96 -13.58
N ASN A 202 -8.20 -10.19 -13.82
CA ASN A 202 -7.01 -10.77 -13.19
C ASN A 202 -5.70 -10.13 -13.71
N ARG A 203 -4.54 -10.65 -13.29
CA ARG A 203 -3.26 -10.23 -13.85
C ARG A 203 -3.11 -10.76 -15.28
N ALA A 204 -2.54 -9.93 -16.14
CA ALA A 204 -2.20 -10.34 -17.50
C ALA A 204 -1.00 -9.56 -18.02
N ILE A 205 -0.24 -10.23 -18.89
CA ILE A 205 0.85 -9.63 -19.66
C ILE A 205 0.91 -10.20 -21.07
N LEU A 206 1.20 -9.35 -22.03
CA LEU A 206 1.72 -9.69 -23.34
C LEU A 206 3.07 -9.01 -23.50
N ALA A 207 4.15 -9.80 -23.54
CA ALA A 207 5.51 -9.31 -23.75
C ALA A 207 5.93 -9.59 -25.19
N SER A 208 6.46 -8.60 -25.89
CA SER A 208 7.02 -8.73 -27.22
C SER A 208 8.36 -8.02 -27.29
N ARG A 209 9.33 -8.64 -27.97
CA ARG A 209 10.62 -8.04 -28.26
C ARG A 209 10.57 -7.31 -29.62
N ASP A 210 11.12 -6.10 -29.71
CA ASP A 210 11.20 -5.30 -30.95
C ASP A 210 12.62 -5.26 -31.55
N GLY A 211 13.63 -5.50 -30.70
CA GLY A 211 15.05 -5.57 -31.05
C GLY A 211 15.80 -6.45 -30.04
N PRO A 212 17.11 -6.67 -30.13
CA PRO A 212 17.82 -7.59 -29.21
C PRO A 212 17.57 -7.33 -27.71
N GLU A 213 17.40 -6.06 -27.35
CA GLU A 213 17.17 -5.60 -25.97
C GLU A 213 15.91 -4.72 -25.83
N GLU A 214 15.15 -4.49 -26.90
CA GLU A 214 13.96 -3.64 -26.88
C GLU A 214 12.69 -4.45 -26.61
N LEU A 215 11.87 -4.01 -25.66
CA LEU A 215 10.68 -4.67 -25.17
C LEU A 215 9.44 -3.76 -25.26
N ASN A 216 8.36 -4.31 -25.79
CA ASN A 216 7.01 -3.79 -25.69
C ASN A 216 6.20 -4.71 -24.76
N LEU A 217 5.69 -4.15 -23.66
CA LEU A 217 4.91 -4.86 -22.65
C LEU A 217 3.50 -4.28 -22.58
N TRP A 218 2.50 -5.09 -22.88
CA TRP A 218 1.12 -4.81 -22.48
C TRP A 218 0.88 -5.54 -21.17
N ILE A 219 0.67 -4.82 -20.07
CA ILE A 219 0.59 -5.42 -18.74
C ILE A 219 -0.48 -4.72 -17.93
N THR A 220 -1.28 -5.50 -17.21
CA THR A 220 -2.22 -4.94 -16.23
C THR A 220 -1.42 -4.30 -15.10
N CYS A 221 -1.35 -2.97 -15.03
CA CYS A 221 -0.56 -2.28 -14.03
C CYS A 221 -1.19 -0.97 -13.55
N GLN A 222 -0.70 -0.47 -12.42
CA GLN A 222 -1.08 0.82 -11.84
C GLN A 222 -0.29 2.01 -12.39
N SER A 223 0.84 1.73 -13.06
CA SER A 223 1.76 2.73 -13.56
C SER A 223 2.70 2.15 -14.62
N PRO A 224 2.46 2.43 -15.91
CA PRO A 224 3.36 2.00 -16.97
C PRO A 224 4.79 2.50 -16.78
N HIS A 225 4.97 3.74 -16.31
CA HIS A 225 6.31 4.31 -16.09
C HIS A 225 7.06 3.61 -14.96
N ASN A 226 6.40 3.27 -13.85
CA ASN A 226 7.06 2.51 -12.78
C ASN A 226 7.40 1.09 -13.21
N ILE A 227 6.53 0.43 -13.97
CA ILE A 227 6.84 -0.91 -14.49
C ILE A 227 8.03 -0.84 -15.47
N ALA A 228 8.07 0.16 -16.36
CA ALA A 228 9.21 0.34 -17.28
C ALA A 228 10.52 0.51 -16.49
N ARG A 229 10.48 1.36 -15.45
CA ARG A 229 11.62 1.59 -14.56
C ARG A 229 12.04 0.35 -13.79
N TRP A 230 11.06 -0.39 -13.26
CA TRP A 230 11.28 -1.64 -12.53
C TRP A 230 11.97 -2.65 -13.44
N VAL A 231 11.45 -2.88 -14.64
CA VAL A 231 12.00 -3.84 -15.61
C VAL A 231 13.38 -3.41 -16.10
N SER A 232 13.59 -2.11 -16.35
CA SER A 232 14.89 -1.53 -16.69
C SER A 232 15.94 -1.87 -15.63
N LEU A 233 15.63 -1.64 -14.35
CA LEU A 233 16.53 -1.97 -13.25
C LEU A 233 16.75 -3.48 -13.10
N ALA A 234 15.67 -4.26 -13.18
CA ALA A 234 15.70 -5.70 -12.97
C ALA A 234 16.54 -6.44 -14.02
N LEU A 235 16.54 -5.95 -15.28
CA LEU A 235 17.31 -6.50 -16.39
C LEU A 235 18.64 -5.80 -16.65
N GLY A 236 18.90 -4.65 -15.99
CA GLY A 236 20.07 -3.82 -16.28
C GLY A 236 20.04 -3.17 -17.66
N LEU A 237 18.84 -2.89 -18.20
CA LEU A 237 18.64 -2.31 -19.54
C LEU A 237 18.35 -0.80 -19.46
N PRO A 238 18.66 -0.02 -20.51
CA PRO A 238 18.22 1.37 -20.60
C PRO A 238 16.69 1.48 -20.56
N ASP A 239 16.17 2.48 -19.83
CA ASP A 239 14.72 2.72 -19.70
C ASP A 239 14.03 2.89 -21.07
N ALA A 240 14.71 3.55 -22.03
CA ALA A 240 14.23 3.74 -23.39
C ALA A 240 14.07 2.43 -24.20
N ALA A 241 14.69 1.34 -23.76
CA ALA A 241 14.50 0.02 -24.36
C ALA A 241 13.20 -0.65 -23.89
N ILE A 242 12.52 -0.12 -22.87
CA ILE A 242 11.33 -0.70 -22.27
C ILE A 242 10.12 0.21 -22.47
N ARG A 243 9.19 -0.21 -23.31
CA ARG A 243 7.88 0.43 -23.46
C ARG A 243 6.82 -0.40 -22.78
N VAL A 244 6.05 0.24 -21.91
CA VAL A 244 4.94 -0.38 -21.18
C VAL A 244 3.63 0.32 -21.55
N ILE A 245 2.62 -0.47 -21.85
CA ILE A 245 1.30 -0.02 -22.26
C ILE A 245 0.26 -0.67 -21.35
N ALA A 246 -0.56 0.14 -20.72
CA ALA A 246 -1.75 -0.28 -19.98
C ALA A 246 -2.85 0.72 -20.30
N LYS A 247 -3.83 0.36 -21.13
CA LYS A 247 -4.91 1.28 -21.50
C LYS A 247 -6.04 1.21 -20.49
N ASP A 248 -6.97 0.26 -20.65
CA ASP A 248 -7.99 -0.01 -19.65
C ASP A 248 -7.52 -1.13 -18.72
N VAL A 249 -7.74 -0.98 -17.41
CA VAL A 249 -7.40 -1.98 -16.38
C VAL A 249 -8.63 -2.20 -15.51
N GLY A 250 -9.08 -3.46 -15.39
CA GLY A 250 -10.32 -3.86 -14.73
C GLY A 250 -10.17 -4.02 -13.22
N GLY A 251 -9.67 -2.97 -12.56
CA GLY A 251 -9.35 -2.96 -11.14
C GLY A 251 -7.94 -3.49 -10.86
N SER A 252 -7.39 -3.04 -9.73
CA SER A 252 -6.06 -3.44 -9.22
C SER A 252 -6.05 -3.51 -7.71
N PHE A 253 -6.45 -2.40 -7.08
CA PHE A 253 -6.58 -2.25 -5.63
C PHE A 253 -5.28 -2.45 -4.83
N GLY A 254 -4.12 -2.40 -5.47
CA GLY A 254 -2.80 -2.58 -4.87
C GLY A 254 -2.01 -3.75 -5.47
N LEU A 255 -2.69 -4.76 -6.03
CA LEU A 255 -2.06 -5.98 -6.56
C LEU A 255 -1.16 -5.74 -7.78
N LYS A 256 -1.55 -4.82 -8.67
CA LYS A 256 -0.89 -4.61 -9.98
C LYS A 256 0.12 -3.44 -9.98
N ASN A 257 0.85 -3.23 -8.89
CA ASN A 257 1.84 -2.16 -8.76
C ASN A 257 3.26 -2.55 -9.21
N THR A 258 3.60 -3.83 -9.19
CA THR A 258 4.89 -4.39 -9.63
C THR A 258 4.68 -5.65 -10.47
N PRO A 259 5.61 -6.02 -11.37
CA PRO A 259 5.61 -7.35 -11.98
C PRO A 259 5.86 -8.42 -10.92
N TRP A 260 5.12 -9.51 -11.00
CA TRP A 260 5.29 -10.70 -10.16
C TRP A 260 6.08 -11.78 -10.90
N LYS A 261 6.34 -12.89 -10.20
CA LYS A 261 7.11 -14.05 -10.71
C LYS A 261 6.66 -14.47 -12.11
N GLU A 262 5.35 -14.60 -12.34
CA GLU A 262 4.81 -14.98 -13.65
C GLU A 262 5.07 -13.94 -14.74
N GLU A 263 4.83 -12.65 -14.48
CA GLU A 263 5.11 -11.59 -15.46
C GLU A 263 6.60 -11.51 -15.80
N CYS A 264 7.47 -11.66 -14.80
CA CYS A 264 8.92 -11.73 -14.99
C CYS A 264 9.33 -12.95 -15.83
N ALA A 265 8.73 -14.12 -15.60
CA ALA A 265 8.99 -15.32 -16.39
C ALA A 265 8.60 -15.11 -17.86
N VAL A 266 7.44 -14.51 -18.12
CA VAL A 266 6.97 -14.16 -19.48
C VAL A 266 7.92 -13.18 -20.16
N ILE A 267 8.41 -12.15 -19.45
CA ILE A 267 9.37 -11.18 -19.98
C ILE A 267 10.67 -11.90 -20.39
N CYS A 268 11.28 -12.67 -19.49
CA CYS A 268 12.52 -13.42 -19.78
C CYS A 268 12.33 -14.39 -20.97
N ALA A 269 11.23 -15.14 -20.99
CA ALA A 269 10.93 -16.08 -22.06
C ALA A 269 10.70 -15.39 -23.41
N ALA A 270 10.02 -14.24 -23.45
CA ALA A 270 9.82 -13.48 -24.68
C ALA A 270 11.16 -12.97 -25.25
N MET A 271 12.08 -12.56 -24.38
CA MET A 271 13.42 -12.15 -24.78
C MET A 271 14.26 -13.31 -25.33
N LEU A 272 14.14 -14.50 -24.72
CA LEU A 272 14.82 -15.73 -25.14
C LEU A 272 14.31 -16.21 -26.51
N LEU A 273 12.99 -16.35 -26.65
CA LEU A 273 12.38 -16.93 -27.85
C LEU A 273 12.25 -15.95 -29.01
N GLY A 274 12.25 -14.64 -28.74
CA GLY A 274 12.03 -13.62 -29.76
C GLY A 274 10.64 -13.69 -30.40
N ARG A 275 9.63 -14.12 -29.63
CA ARG A 275 8.22 -14.19 -30.03
C ARG A 275 7.34 -13.46 -29.02
N PRO A 276 6.20 -12.87 -29.43
CA PRO A 276 5.24 -12.32 -28.47
C PRO A 276 4.65 -13.45 -27.61
N LEU A 277 4.65 -13.27 -26.29
CA LEU A 277 4.10 -14.23 -25.33
C LEU A 277 3.01 -13.56 -24.49
N LYS A 278 1.83 -14.17 -24.46
CA LYS A 278 0.70 -13.74 -23.64
C LYS A 278 0.44 -14.72 -22.51
N TRP A 279 0.30 -14.19 -21.30
CA TRP A 279 -0.27 -14.88 -20.15
C TRP A 279 -1.44 -14.08 -19.61
N THR A 280 -2.51 -14.78 -19.23
CA THR A 280 -3.67 -14.20 -18.55
C THR A 280 -4.10 -15.17 -17.49
N GLU A 281 -3.99 -14.74 -16.25
CA GLU A 281 -4.30 -15.51 -15.05
C GLU A 281 -5.80 -15.82 -15.00
N ASP A 282 -6.17 -17.06 -14.70
CA ASP A 282 -7.58 -17.41 -14.43
C ASP A 282 -7.97 -17.14 -12.97
N ARG A 283 -9.25 -17.31 -12.61
CA ARG A 283 -9.69 -17.03 -11.23
C ARG A 283 -9.14 -18.02 -10.21
N TYR A 284 -8.89 -19.26 -10.61
CA TYR A 284 -8.32 -20.28 -9.73
C TYR A 284 -6.88 -19.90 -9.38
N GLU A 285 -6.06 -19.57 -10.38
CA GLU A 285 -4.72 -19.03 -10.19
C GLU A 285 -4.73 -17.73 -9.37
N ALA A 286 -5.65 -16.81 -9.65
CA ALA A 286 -5.77 -15.53 -8.93
C ALA A 286 -6.04 -15.70 -7.43
N LEU A 287 -6.77 -16.74 -7.02
CA LEU A 287 -7.05 -17.00 -5.62
C LEU A 287 -5.97 -17.86 -4.95
N THR A 288 -5.43 -18.84 -5.68
CA THR A 288 -4.54 -19.86 -5.10
C THR A 288 -3.04 -19.59 -5.28
N ALA A 289 -2.65 -18.76 -6.26
CA ALA A 289 -1.25 -18.58 -6.65
C ALA A 289 -0.80 -17.10 -6.74
N SER A 290 -1.75 -16.15 -6.80
CA SER A 290 -1.45 -14.72 -6.72
C SER A 290 -1.08 -14.28 -5.30
N SER A 291 -0.55 -13.06 -5.18
CA SER A 291 -0.35 -12.43 -3.88
C SER A 291 -1.69 -12.12 -3.21
N GLN A 292 -1.69 -12.17 -1.89
CA GLN A 292 -2.87 -11.95 -1.03
C GLN A 292 -2.61 -10.77 -0.10
N CYS A 293 -3.45 -10.52 0.91
CA CYS A 293 -3.31 -9.35 1.78
C CYS A 293 -3.82 -9.61 3.21
N ARG A 294 -3.47 -8.65 4.10
CA ARG A 294 -3.95 -8.44 5.48
C ARG A 294 -3.49 -9.35 6.60
N GLU A 295 -3.34 -10.66 6.37
CA GLU A 295 -3.23 -11.64 7.46
C GLU A 295 -2.29 -11.22 8.61
N ALA A 296 -2.87 -10.84 9.75
CA ALA A 296 -2.12 -10.29 10.86
C ALA A 296 -2.82 -10.42 12.21
N GLU A 297 -2.02 -10.42 13.27
CA GLU A 297 -2.44 -10.35 14.66
C GLU A 297 -1.91 -9.06 15.29
N MET A 298 -2.78 -8.29 15.94
CA MET A 298 -2.36 -7.12 16.73
C MET A 298 -2.96 -7.14 18.11
N SER A 299 -2.13 -6.87 19.12
CA SER A 299 -2.57 -6.57 20.48
C SER A 299 -2.28 -5.11 20.77
N LEU A 300 -3.27 -4.38 21.27
CA LEU A 300 -3.14 -2.97 21.64
C LEU A 300 -3.67 -2.76 23.06
N GLN A 301 -2.87 -2.08 23.87
CA GLN A 301 -3.26 -1.61 25.19
C GLN A 301 -3.29 -0.09 25.18
N ALA A 302 -4.27 0.50 25.89
CA ALA A 302 -4.30 1.93 26.14
C ALA A 302 -4.79 2.25 27.55
N GLY A 303 -4.16 3.25 28.15
CA GLY A 303 -4.53 3.84 29.43
C GLY A 303 -5.38 5.10 29.23
N PHE A 304 -6.42 5.25 30.05
CA PHE A 304 -7.31 6.40 30.09
C PHE A 304 -7.36 7.01 31.50
N ASP A 305 -7.50 8.33 31.57
CA ASP A 305 -7.82 9.01 32.83
C ASP A 305 -9.30 8.85 33.21
N GLY A 306 -9.70 9.36 34.38
CA GLY A 306 -11.09 9.28 34.86
C GLY A 306 -12.09 10.08 34.02
N GLU A 307 -11.60 10.97 33.15
CA GLU A 307 -12.40 11.70 32.17
C GLU A 307 -12.35 11.04 30.77
N GLY A 308 -11.76 9.86 30.63
CA GLY A 308 -11.66 9.15 29.35
C GLY A 308 -10.68 9.78 28.35
N ARG A 309 -9.66 10.52 28.81
CA ARG A 309 -8.56 11.01 27.95
C ARG A 309 -7.44 9.98 27.88
N LEU A 310 -6.83 9.82 26.71
CA LEU A 310 -5.70 8.92 26.49
C LEU A 310 -4.46 9.39 27.24
N ILE A 311 -3.76 8.44 27.88
CA ILE A 311 -2.53 8.68 28.65
C ILE A 311 -1.33 8.02 27.97
N ALA A 312 -1.45 6.73 27.67
CA ALA A 312 -0.36 5.91 27.17
C ALA A 312 -0.90 4.73 26.35
N SER A 313 -0.09 4.19 25.44
CA SER A 313 -0.44 3.00 24.68
C SER A 313 0.77 2.14 24.33
N HIS A 314 0.53 0.84 24.19
CA HIS A 314 1.51 -0.14 23.74
C HIS A 314 0.88 -1.12 22.75
N GLY A 315 1.54 -1.33 21.60
CA GLY A 315 1.07 -2.24 20.56
C GLY A 315 2.10 -3.27 20.12
N ILE A 316 1.63 -4.49 19.88
CA ILE A 316 2.41 -5.59 19.30
C ILE A 316 1.70 -6.03 18.03
N TYR A 317 2.38 -5.95 16.89
CA TYR A 317 1.85 -6.29 15.57
C TYR A 317 2.69 -7.38 14.90
N ASP A 318 2.05 -8.48 14.55
CA ASP A 318 2.64 -9.62 13.85
C ASP A 318 1.88 -9.84 12.55
N CYS A 319 2.57 -9.77 11.41
CA CYS A 319 1.99 -9.91 10.08
C CYS A 319 2.56 -11.14 9.37
N ASN A 320 1.70 -11.95 8.76
CA ASN A 320 2.12 -13.13 7.99
C ASN A 320 2.44 -12.73 6.54
N ASN A 321 3.70 -12.42 6.26
CA ASN A 321 4.16 -11.93 4.95
C ASN A 321 4.06 -12.99 3.82
N GLY A 322 3.89 -14.27 4.16
CA GLY A 322 4.02 -15.37 3.19
C GLY A 322 5.46 -15.59 2.73
N ALA A 323 5.63 -16.38 1.68
CA ALA A 323 6.96 -16.81 1.23
C ALA A 323 7.74 -15.66 0.58
N TYR A 324 7.08 -14.90 -0.29
CA TYR A 324 7.68 -13.84 -1.09
C TYR A 324 6.77 -12.60 -1.12
N PRO A 325 6.79 -11.75 -0.08
CA PRO A 325 5.99 -10.54 -0.05
C PRO A 325 6.47 -9.50 -1.07
N GLN A 326 5.62 -8.53 -1.37
CA GLN A 326 5.97 -7.34 -2.15
C GLN A 326 7.14 -6.51 -1.58
N GLY A 327 7.27 -6.53 -0.25
CA GLY A 327 8.31 -5.87 0.51
C GLY A 327 8.18 -6.28 1.96
N ALA A 328 9.27 -6.77 2.56
CA ALA A 328 9.25 -7.37 3.90
C ALA A 328 8.84 -6.39 5.00
N ASP A 329 9.08 -5.10 4.80
CA ASP A 329 8.92 -3.99 5.73
C ASP A 329 7.63 -3.18 5.55
N SER A 330 6.74 -3.58 4.63
CA SER A 330 5.47 -2.89 4.32
C SER A 330 4.56 -2.65 5.55
N ASN A 331 4.82 -3.37 6.64
CA ASN A 331 4.12 -3.32 7.93
C ASN A 331 4.42 -2.06 8.77
N ILE A 332 5.47 -1.29 8.44
CA ILE A 332 5.88 -0.05 9.16
C ILE A 332 4.75 0.96 9.30
N ALA A 333 3.91 1.08 8.27
CA ALA A 333 2.88 2.12 8.24
C ALA A 333 1.84 1.98 9.37
N VAL A 334 1.58 0.76 9.88
CA VAL A 334 0.65 0.55 11.01
C VAL A 334 1.12 1.32 12.25
N HIS A 335 2.43 1.25 12.54
CA HIS A 335 3.05 1.95 13.66
C HIS A 335 2.82 3.46 13.58
N MET A 336 3.01 4.03 12.39
CA MET A 336 3.00 5.48 12.14
C MET A 336 1.62 6.09 12.33
N PHE A 337 0.55 5.36 12.00
CA PHE A 337 -0.78 5.94 11.87
C PHE A 337 -1.76 5.59 13.00
N VAL A 338 -1.46 4.58 13.83
CA VAL A 338 -2.42 4.07 14.82
C VAL A 338 -2.98 5.14 15.76
N TRP A 339 -2.21 6.16 16.14
CA TRP A 339 -2.69 7.26 16.99
C TRP A 339 -2.67 8.61 16.28
N ALA A 340 -2.39 8.69 14.99
CA ALA A 340 -2.12 9.96 14.31
C ALA A 340 -3.34 10.90 14.26
N ALA A 341 -4.57 10.38 14.35
CA ALA A 341 -5.80 11.18 14.46
C ALA A 341 -6.16 11.62 15.89
N TYR A 342 -5.47 11.09 16.92
CA TYR A 342 -5.84 11.22 18.32
C TYR A 342 -4.67 11.77 19.16
N ARG A 343 -5.02 12.47 20.24
CA ARG A 343 -4.09 13.03 21.22
C ARG A 343 -3.56 11.93 22.14
N MET A 344 -2.59 11.15 21.66
CA MET A 344 -1.86 10.16 22.46
C MET A 344 -0.58 10.77 23.04
N PRO A 345 -0.43 10.88 24.36
CA PRO A 345 0.78 11.46 24.97
C PRO A 345 2.02 10.56 24.85
N ALA A 346 1.89 9.27 25.12
CA ALA A 346 3.01 8.32 25.16
C ALA A 346 2.67 7.00 24.45
N TYR A 347 3.60 6.47 23.66
CA TYR A 347 3.33 5.33 22.79
C TYR A 347 4.61 4.52 22.53
N ALA A 348 4.50 3.19 22.69
CA ALA A 348 5.50 2.24 22.22
C ALA A 348 4.85 1.18 21.32
N PHE A 349 5.66 0.59 20.44
CA PHE A 349 5.17 -0.37 19.47
C PHE A 349 6.28 -1.27 18.97
N VAL A 350 5.93 -2.50 18.63
CA VAL A 350 6.76 -3.40 17.82
C VAL A 350 5.93 -3.96 16.66
N SER A 351 6.53 -4.00 15.47
CA SER A 351 5.98 -4.67 14.29
C SER A 351 6.95 -5.69 13.74
N ARG A 352 6.45 -6.88 13.46
CA ARG A 352 7.20 -7.99 12.85
C ARG A 352 6.46 -8.55 11.65
N GLY A 353 7.14 -8.64 10.51
CA GLY A 353 6.72 -9.43 9.36
C GLY A 353 7.35 -10.82 9.45
N TRP A 354 6.55 -11.88 9.27
CA TRP A 354 6.99 -13.28 9.37
C TRP A 354 6.88 -13.98 8.01
N TYR A 355 7.95 -14.67 7.61
CA TYR A 355 7.93 -15.59 6.48
C TYR A 355 7.15 -16.86 6.84
N SER A 356 6.33 -17.32 5.89
CA SER A 356 5.59 -18.58 5.97
C SER A 356 5.46 -19.21 4.58
N ASN A 357 5.08 -20.48 4.51
CA ASN A 357 4.78 -21.22 3.29
C ASN A 357 3.37 -20.97 2.74
N THR A 358 2.95 -19.70 2.76
CA THR A 358 1.73 -19.20 2.13
C THR A 358 2.08 -18.18 1.04
N ASN A 359 1.11 -17.80 0.20
CA ASN A 359 1.33 -16.82 -0.86
C ASN A 359 1.88 -15.50 -0.31
N GLY A 360 2.67 -14.77 -1.09
CA GLY A 360 3.19 -13.47 -0.66
C GLY A 360 2.09 -12.45 -0.37
N LEU A 361 2.30 -11.57 0.63
CA LEU A 361 1.43 -10.41 0.81
C LEU A 361 1.75 -9.30 -0.21
N ALA A 362 0.69 -8.64 -0.67
CA ALA A 362 0.70 -7.45 -1.49
C ALA A 362 -0.23 -6.38 -0.89
N ALA A 363 -0.09 -5.15 -1.38
CA ALA A 363 -0.98 -4.07 -0.98
C ALA A 363 -2.45 -4.37 -1.37
N TYR A 364 -3.35 -4.04 -0.46
CA TYR A 364 -4.78 -3.89 -0.73
C TYR A 364 -5.22 -2.58 -0.10
N ARG A 365 -5.96 -1.72 -0.81
CA ARG A 365 -6.44 -0.38 -0.38
C ARG A 365 -6.29 -0.11 1.12
N GLY A 366 -5.35 0.72 1.51
CA GLY A 366 -4.97 0.93 2.91
C GLY A 366 -4.25 -0.29 3.50
N PRO A 367 -3.02 -0.62 3.06
CA PRO A 367 -2.23 -1.73 3.63
C PRO A 367 -2.05 -1.63 5.15
N TRP A 368 -2.10 -0.42 5.71
CA TRP A 368 -2.02 -0.16 7.16
C TRP A 368 -3.35 -0.30 7.92
N ALA A 369 -4.49 -0.57 7.27
CA ALA A 369 -5.85 -0.46 7.82
C ALA A 369 -6.10 -1.17 9.16
N MET A 370 -5.26 -2.14 9.54
CA MET A 370 -5.25 -2.73 10.87
C MET A 370 -5.21 -1.69 11.99
N GLU A 371 -4.52 -0.57 11.77
CA GLU A 371 -4.39 0.54 12.72
C GLU A 371 -5.75 1.13 13.12
N SER A 372 -6.64 1.36 12.15
CA SER A 372 -7.98 1.90 12.42
C SER A 372 -8.89 0.84 13.01
N LEU A 373 -8.80 -0.42 12.53
CA LEU A 373 -9.60 -1.53 13.05
C LEU A 373 -9.40 -1.72 14.56
N ILE A 374 -8.15 -1.87 15.00
CA ILE A 374 -7.85 -2.11 16.41
C ILE A 374 -8.06 -0.88 17.29
N ARG A 375 -7.67 0.32 16.82
CA ARG A 375 -7.86 1.56 17.58
C ARG A 375 -9.34 1.78 17.85
N GLU A 376 -10.17 1.80 16.81
CA GLU A 376 -11.57 2.23 16.93
C GLU A 376 -12.43 1.22 17.68
N THR A 377 -12.11 -0.07 17.60
CA THR A 377 -12.78 -1.12 18.39
C THR A 377 -12.34 -1.08 19.86
N LEU A 378 -11.07 -0.79 20.14
CA LEU A 378 -10.58 -0.55 21.49
C LEU A 378 -11.24 0.68 22.13
N LEU A 379 -11.40 1.78 21.37
CA LEU A 379 -12.04 3.00 21.86
C LEU A 379 -13.51 2.75 22.24
N ASP A 380 -14.24 1.99 21.44
CA ASP A 380 -15.63 1.61 21.77
C ASP A 380 -15.72 0.72 23.01
N LYS A 381 -14.80 -0.24 23.16
CA LYS A 381 -14.65 -1.08 24.36
C LYS A 381 -14.34 -0.23 25.59
N ALA A 382 -13.44 0.75 25.47
CA ALA A 382 -13.11 1.70 26.53
C ALA A 382 -14.32 2.55 26.94
N ALA A 383 -15.06 3.08 25.96
CA ALA A 383 -16.25 3.89 26.18
C ALA A 383 -17.29 3.14 27.02
N ARG A 384 -17.59 1.89 26.66
CA ARG A 384 -18.50 1.02 27.42
C ARG A 384 -18.02 0.78 28.85
N LYS A 385 -16.72 0.50 29.05
CA LYS A 385 -16.15 0.27 30.40
C LYS A 385 -16.14 1.52 31.27
N LEU A 386 -15.96 2.70 30.69
CA LEU A 386 -16.02 3.99 31.40
C LEU A 386 -17.44 4.51 31.60
N GLY A 387 -18.44 3.93 30.91
CA GLY A 387 -19.80 4.45 30.88
C GLY A 387 -19.92 5.82 30.19
N ILE A 388 -19.06 6.09 29.21
CA ILE A 388 -19.05 7.31 28.39
C ILE A 388 -19.61 6.97 27.01
N ASP A 389 -20.35 7.89 26.39
CA ASP A 389 -20.79 7.70 25.00
C ASP A 389 -19.57 7.59 24.05
N PRO A 390 -19.54 6.63 23.10
CA PRO A 390 -18.40 6.43 22.22
C PRO A 390 -18.08 7.62 21.31
N ILE A 391 -19.04 8.48 20.99
CA ILE A 391 -18.82 9.73 20.24
C ILE A 391 -18.14 10.75 21.16
N GLU A 392 -18.60 10.84 22.41
CA GLU A 392 -18.01 11.75 23.41
C GLU A 392 -16.57 11.36 23.76
N LEU A 393 -16.25 10.06 23.88
CA LEU A 393 -14.88 9.60 24.08
C LEU A 393 -13.97 10.07 22.93
N ARG A 394 -14.44 9.96 21.67
CA ARG A 394 -13.71 10.47 20.51
C ARG A 394 -13.56 11.98 20.54
N ARG A 395 -14.60 12.73 20.89
CA ARG A 395 -14.52 14.20 21.01
C ARG A 395 -13.42 14.67 21.95
N ARG A 396 -13.22 13.97 23.06
CA ARG A 396 -12.18 14.28 24.06
C ARG A 396 -10.76 14.04 23.55
N ASN A 397 -10.60 13.14 22.58
CA ASN A 397 -9.28 12.64 22.19
C ASN A 397 -8.88 12.98 20.75
N LEU A 398 -9.81 13.18 19.83
CA LEU A 398 -9.51 13.57 18.45
C LEU A 398 -8.79 14.92 18.38
N VAL A 399 -7.96 15.07 17.35
CA VAL A 399 -7.35 16.35 16.97
C VAL A 399 -8.34 17.16 16.12
N TYR A 400 -8.51 18.43 16.43
CA TYR A 400 -9.33 19.39 15.67
C TYR A 400 -8.44 20.39 14.93
N LEU A 401 -9.02 21.16 14.00
CA LEU A 401 -8.35 22.30 13.36
C LEU A 401 -7.84 23.32 14.38
N SER A 402 -8.58 23.52 15.48
CA SER A 402 -8.18 24.45 16.55
C SER A 402 -6.95 24.00 17.33
N ASP A 403 -6.57 22.73 17.23
CA ASP A 403 -5.40 22.17 17.91
C ASP A 403 -4.11 22.27 17.05
N GLN A 404 -4.20 22.76 15.81
CA GLN A 404 -3.11 22.72 14.83
C GLN A 404 -2.40 24.08 14.65
N PRO A 405 -1.10 24.12 14.31
CA PRO A 405 -0.23 22.97 14.04
C PRO A 405 0.17 22.21 15.30
N THR A 406 0.25 20.88 15.20
CA THR A 406 0.69 20.00 16.29
C THR A 406 1.55 18.84 15.75
N VAL A 407 2.03 17.97 16.63
CA VAL A 407 2.87 16.82 16.28
C VAL A 407 2.32 15.60 17.02
N SER A 408 2.21 14.47 16.32
CA SER A 408 1.82 13.20 16.95
C SER A 408 2.89 12.68 17.92
N SER A 409 2.56 11.66 18.72
CA SER A 409 3.53 10.95 19.57
C SER A 409 4.72 10.36 18.81
N MET A 410 4.56 10.13 17.50
CA MET A 410 5.60 9.62 16.60
C MET A 410 6.42 10.72 15.92
N GLY A 411 6.25 11.98 16.30
CA GLY A 411 6.99 13.08 15.68
C GLY A 411 6.46 13.51 14.30
N ILE A 412 5.34 12.93 13.85
CA ILE A 412 4.70 13.30 12.58
C ILE A 412 4.04 14.68 12.71
N PRO A 413 4.41 15.67 11.88
CA PRO A 413 3.72 16.96 11.83
C PRO A 413 2.28 16.77 11.38
N LEU A 414 1.35 17.35 12.14
CA LEU A 414 -0.07 17.37 11.84
C LEU A 414 -0.46 18.83 11.59
N GLU A 415 -0.60 19.13 10.32
CA GLU A 415 -1.07 20.40 9.81
C GLU A 415 -2.15 20.08 8.79
N ASP A 416 -3.22 20.88 8.79
CA ASP A 416 -4.27 20.76 7.79
C ASP A 416 -4.95 19.37 7.82
N ILE A 417 -5.40 18.89 8.98
CA ILE A 417 -6.25 17.66 9.12
C ILE A 417 -7.60 17.98 9.77
N THR A 418 -8.64 17.18 9.52
CA THR A 418 -10.01 17.50 9.97
C THR A 418 -10.81 16.33 10.58
N PRO A 419 -10.21 15.38 11.34
CA PRO A 419 -10.96 14.23 11.84
C PRO A 419 -12.03 14.63 12.88
N GLY A 420 -11.76 15.60 13.74
CA GLY A 420 -12.75 16.17 14.67
C GLY A 420 -13.92 16.86 13.94
N GLU A 421 -13.62 17.66 12.92
CA GLU A 421 -14.65 18.35 12.11
C GLU A 421 -15.49 17.36 11.30
N CYS A 422 -14.89 16.26 10.81
CA CYS A 422 -15.63 15.17 10.18
C CYS A 422 -16.60 14.52 11.16
N LEU A 423 -16.19 14.26 12.40
CA LEU A 423 -17.07 13.71 13.43
C LEU A 423 -18.24 14.65 13.73
N GLU A 424 -17.99 15.95 13.92
CA GLU A 424 -19.07 16.91 14.20
C GLU A 424 -20.05 17.04 13.03
N LYS A 425 -19.55 17.04 11.78
CA LYS A 425 -20.40 17.03 10.59
C LYS A 425 -21.23 15.76 10.50
N LEU A 426 -20.66 14.60 10.78
CA LEU A 426 -21.39 13.33 10.83
C LEU A 426 -22.53 13.39 11.86
N VAL A 427 -22.25 13.82 13.09
CA VAL A 427 -23.23 13.89 14.18
C VAL A 427 -24.34 14.91 13.89
N ALA A 428 -24.04 16.00 13.17
CA ALA A 428 -25.06 16.95 12.72
C ALA A 428 -26.07 16.33 11.72
N HIS A 429 -25.71 15.24 11.03
CA HIS A 429 -26.56 14.54 10.05
C HIS A 429 -27.22 13.26 10.61
N PHE A 430 -26.97 12.92 11.88
CA PHE A 430 -27.50 11.72 12.52
C PHE A 430 -28.00 11.99 13.94
N ASP A 431 -29.32 11.83 14.18
CA ASP A 431 -29.91 12.00 15.51
C ASP A 431 -29.61 10.78 16.41
N VAL A 432 -28.44 10.83 17.05
CA VAL A 432 -27.96 9.80 17.99
C VAL A 432 -28.96 9.56 19.11
N ALA A 433 -29.57 10.62 19.65
CA ALA A 433 -30.50 10.50 20.77
C ALA A 433 -31.80 9.78 20.35
N ALA A 434 -32.31 10.05 19.15
CA ALA A 434 -33.43 9.31 18.59
C ALA A 434 -33.08 7.84 18.37
N PHE A 435 -31.91 7.56 17.78
CA PHE A 435 -31.45 6.19 17.58
C PHE A 435 -31.35 5.41 18.90
N ARG A 436 -30.76 5.99 19.96
CA ARG A 436 -30.64 5.31 21.26
C ARG A 436 -32.02 4.98 21.87
N ARG A 437 -33.03 5.84 21.68
CA ARG A 437 -34.42 5.53 22.08
C ARG A 437 -35.01 4.38 21.27
N GLU A 438 -34.77 4.36 19.96
CA GLU A 438 -35.20 3.29 19.07
C GLU A 438 -34.54 1.95 19.42
N GLN A 439 -33.22 1.95 19.63
CA GLN A 439 -32.44 0.79 20.05
C GLN A 439 -32.99 0.20 21.36
N ALA A 440 -33.26 1.04 22.37
CA ALA A 440 -33.82 0.57 23.64
C ALA A 440 -35.21 -0.07 23.46
N LYS A 441 -36.06 0.50 22.60
CA LYS A 441 -37.37 -0.08 22.25
C LYS A 441 -37.21 -1.42 21.52
N ALA A 442 -36.35 -1.47 20.51
CA ALA A 442 -36.09 -2.68 19.72
C ALA A 442 -35.58 -3.83 20.60
N ARG A 443 -34.70 -3.54 21.56
CA ARG A 443 -34.24 -4.53 22.56
C ARG A 443 -35.39 -5.12 23.38
N GLY A 444 -36.37 -4.29 23.77
CA GLY A 444 -37.59 -4.76 24.45
C GLY A 444 -38.49 -5.66 23.58
N GLU A 445 -38.29 -5.64 22.26
CA GLU A 445 -38.99 -6.47 21.26
C GLU A 445 -38.15 -7.68 20.81
N GLY A 446 -36.97 -7.92 21.41
CA GLY A 446 -36.06 -9.00 21.01
C GLY A 446 -35.27 -8.71 19.73
N ARG A 447 -35.15 -7.43 19.33
CA ARG A 447 -34.40 -6.98 18.14
C ARG A 447 -33.12 -6.26 18.56
N TYR A 448 -32.00 -6.60 17.94
CA TYR A 448 -30.67 -6.15 18.35
C TYR A 448 -30.11 -5.14 17.35
N LEU A 449 -30.47 -3.87 17.54
CA LEU A 449 -29.92 -2.76 16.77
C LEU A 449 -28.59 -2.28 17.37
N GLY A 450 -27.65 -1.89 16.52
CA GLY A 450 -26.36 -1.34 16.94
C GLY A 450 -25.92 -0.16 16.08
N LEU A 451 -25.25 0.80 16.70
CA LEU A 451 -24.61 1.95 16.06
C LEU A 451 -23.10 1.87 16.25
N GLY A 452 -22.39 1.81 15.14
CA GLY A 452 -20.94 1.93 15.11
C GLY A 452 -20.53 3.29 14.59
N VAL A 453 -19.54 3.89 15.24
CA VAL A 453 -18.88 5.12 14.79
C VAL A 453 -17.39 4.87 14.73
N ALA A 454 -16.73 5.41 13.72
CA ALA A 454 -15.29 5.45 13.64
C ALA A 454 -14.80 6.79 13.07
N ALA A 455 -13.56 7.17 13.39
CA ALA A 455 -12.87 8.30 12.79
C ALA A 455 -11.40 7.94 12.50
N TYR A 456 -10.83 8.55 11.45
CA TYR A 456 -9.45 8.30 11.07
C TYR A 456 -8.83 9.46 10.28
N ILE A 457 -7.52 9.38 10.08
CA ILE A 457 -6.82 10.10 9.02
C ILE A 457 -6.10 9.11 8.11
N GLU A 458 -6.04 9.42 6.82
CA GLU A 458 -5.34 8.64 5.79
C GLU A 458 -4.14 9.45 5.28
N PRO A 459 -2.91 8.91 5.25
CA PRO A 459 -1.84 9.51 4.45
C PRO A 459 -2.18 9.38 2.96
N THR A 460 -2.31 10.50 2.26
CA THR A 460 -2.59 10.53 0.82
C THR A 460 -1.53 11.36 0.09
N GLY A 461 -1.45 11.25 -1.24
CA GLY A 461 -0.54 12.09 -2.03
C GLY A 461 0.91 11.62 -1.96
N SER A 462 1.69 12.23 -1.08
CA SER A 462 3.08 11.86 -0.82
C SER A 462 3.20 11.28 0.59
N ALA A 463 4.00 10.24 0.72
CA ALA A 463 4.38 9.64 1.99
C ALA A 463 5.89 9.77 2.16
N GLY A 464 6.36 11.00 2.33
CA GLY A 464 7.78 11.35 2.47
C GLY A 464 8.57 11.26 1.17
N SER A 465 9.89 11.12 1.31
CA SER A 465 10.86 11.05 0.20
C SER A 465 10.99 9.65 -0.42
N MET A 466 9.91 8.84 -0.41
CA MET A 466 9.92 7.50 -0.98
C MET A 466 10.10 7.56 -2.51
N VAL A 467 11.07 6.80 -3.04
CA VAL A 467 11.47 6.81 -4.46
C VAL A 467 10.29 6.51 -5.40
N THR A 468 9.36 5.67 -4.97
CA THR A 468 8.17 5.26 -5.72
C THR A 468 6.95 6.15 -5.52
N MET A 469 7.08 7.23 -4.74
CA MET A 469 5.99 8.16 -4.38
C MET A 469 6.37 9.63 -4.65
N THR A 470 7.16 9.87 -5.69
CA THR A 470 7.58 11.22 -6.17
C THR A 470 6.46 11.96 -6.90
N GLY A 471 6.71 13.17 -7.42
CA GLY A 471 5.70 14.00 -8.10
C GLY A 471 5.16 13.48 -9.45
N GLU A 472 3.98 13.95 -9.87
CA GLU A 472 3.38 13.71 -11.20
C GLU A 472 3.68 14.85 -12.17
N LEU A 473 3.62 14.56 -13.47
CA LEU A 473 3.78 15.49 -14.57
C LEU A 473 2.48 15.64 -15.36
N ALA A 474 2.15 16.90 -15.69
CA ALA A 474 1.19 17.23 -16.74
C ALA A 474 1.90 17.99 -17.85
N GLN A 475 1.68 17.60 -19.10
CA GLN A 475 2.04 18.34 -20.30
C GLN A 475 0.76 18.72 -21.04
N VAL A 476 0.49 20.02 -21.19
CA VAL A 476 -0.75 20.53 -21.76
C VAL A 476 -0.41 21.38 -22.98
N ARG A 477 -1.18 21.20 -24.05
CA ARG A 477 -1.04 21.92 -25.32
C ARG A 477 -2.39 22.38 -25.84
N ILE A 478 -2.44 23.60 -26.35
CA ILE A 478 -3.53 24.06 -27.22
C ILE A 478 -3.12 23.77 -28.67
N GLU A 479 -3.88 22.90 -29.34
CA GLU A 479 -3.67 22.58 -30.75
C GLU A 479 -4.03 23.78 -31.66
N PRO A 480 -3.54 23.84 -32.91
CA PRO A 480 -3.93 24.90 -33.87
C PRO A 480 -5.45 25.05 -34.10
N THR A 481 -6.23 24.01 -33.77
CA THR A 481 -7.70 24.02 -33.82
C THR A 481 -8.36 24.70 -32.61
N GLY A 482 -7.58 25.06 -31.58
CA GLY A 482 -8.05 25.57 -30.29
C GLY A 482 -8.45 24.48 -29.28
N LYS A 483 -8.40 23.19 -29.68
CA LYS A 483 -8.64 22.06 -28.78
C LYS A 483 -7.42 21.78 -27.90
N VAL A 484 -7.63 21.07 -26.79
CA VAL A 484 -6.59 20.88 -25.77
C VAL A 484 -6.21 19.41 -25.68
N THR A 485 -4.91 19.14 -25.81
CA THR A 485 -4.31 17.82 -25.60
C THR A 485 -3.51 17.85 -24.31
N ALA A 486 -3.74 16.86 -23.45
CA ALA A 486 -2.98 16.67 -22.22
C ALA A 486 -2.34 15.28 -22.18
N LEU A 487 -1.03 15.23 -21.98
CA LEU A 487 -0.30 14.00 -21.64
C LEU A 487 -0.07 14.01 -20.13
N MET A 488 -0.62 13.02 -19.45
CA MET A 488 -0.51 12.88 -17.99
C MET A 488 0.36 11.67 -17.66
N SER A 489 1.19 11.79 -16.63
CA SER A 489 1.92 10.65 -16.06
C SER A 489 1.05 9.80 -15.11
N THR A 490 -0.18 10.24 -14.84
CA THR A 490 -1.19 9.46 -14.13
C THR A 490 -1.60 8.24 -14.95
N HIS A 491 -2.32 7.32 -14.31
CA HIS A 491 -2.91 6.16 -14.97
C HIS A 491 -4.10 5.64 -14.16
N SER A 492 -5.22 5.40 -14.84
CA SER A 492 -6.46 4.91 -14.22
C SER A 492 -6.59 3.40 -14.24
N GLN A 493 -7.14 2.82 -13.16
CA GLN A 493 -7.65 1.45 -13.12
C GLN A 493 -9.16 1.43 -12.82
N GLY A 494 -9.87 2.50 -13.20
CA GLY A 494 -11.32 2.66 -13.03
C GLY A 494 -11.75 3.89 -12.22
N HIS A 495 -10.81 4.59 -11.58
CA HIS A 495 -11.08 5.77 -10.72
C HIS A 495 -11.13 7.11 -11.46
N GLY A 496 -11.14 7.11 -12.79
CA GLY A 496 -11.64 8.24 -13.60
C GLY A 496 -10.70 9.42 -13.83
N THR A 497 -9.38 9.22 -13.85
CA THR A 497 -8.38 10.29 -14.04
C THR A 497 -8.56 11.06 -15.35
N ALA A 498 -8.88 10.38 -16.46
CA ALA A 498 -9.19 11.07 -17.73
C ALA A 498 -10.31 12.12 -17.60
N THR A 499 -11.31 11.86 -16.75
CA THR A 499 -12.41 12.80 -16.46
C THR A 499 -11.96 13.91 -15.52
N THR A 500 -11.38 13.57 -14.38
CA THR A 500 -11.04 14.54 -13.33
C THR A 500 -9.91 15.47 -13.77
N MET A 501 -8.89 14.95 -14.46
CA MET A 501 -7.81 15.79 -15.01
C MET A 501 -8.33 16.72 -16.09
N ALA A 502 -9.24 16.26 -16.96
CA ALA A 502 -9.88 17.13 -17.96
C ALA A 502 -10.69 18.26 -17.31
N GLN A 503 -11.38 18.02 -16.18
CA GLN A 503 -12.05 19.08 -15.42
C GLN A 503 -11.05 20.11 -14.89
N CYS A 504 -9.96 19.67 -14.25
CA CYS A 504 -8.92 20.57 -13.74
C CYS A 504 -8.32 21.45 -14.85
N ILE A 505 -8.03 20.87 -16.01
CA ILE A 505 -7.46 21.58 -17.17
C ILE A 505 -8.48 22.55 -17.77
N ALA A 506 -9.70 22.07 -18.04
CA ALA A 506 -10.75 22.90 -18.63
C ALA A 506 -11.08 24.11 -17.75
N ASP A 507 -11.09 23.91 -16.43
CA ASP A 507 -11.36 24.96 -15.45
C ASP A 507 -10.33 26.07 -15.47
N ARG A 508 -9.04 25.69 -15.43
CA ARG A 508 -7.93 26.64 -15.32
C ARG A 508 -7.58 27.32 -16.64
N LEU A 509 -7.82 26.64 -17.76
CA LEU A 509 -7.55 27.20 -19.09
C LEU A 509 -8.73 28.00 -19.66
N GLY A 510 -9.93 27.86 -19.11
CA GLY A 510 -11.12 28.58 -19.57
C GLY A 510 -11.75 27.99 -20.84
N VAL A 511 -11.70 26.66 -21.01
CA VAL A 511 -12.24 25.96 -22.19
C VAL A 511 -13.42 25.07 -21.84
N ALA A 512 -14.10 24.54 -22.87
CA ALA A 512 -15.13 23.52 -22.67
C ALA A 512 -14.50 22.19 -22.20
N TYR A 513 -15.19 21.47 -21.30
CA TYR A 513 -14.76 20.15 -20.83
C TYR A 513 -14.56 19.15 -21.98
N ASP A 514 -15.44 19.18 -23.00
CA ASP A 514 -15.36 18.28 -24.15
C ASP A 514 -14.20 18.61 -25.10
N ASP A 515 -13.61 19.79 -24.97
CA ASP A 515 -12.47 20.21 -25.79
C ASP A 515 -11.12 19.73 -25.24
N VAL A 516 -11.12 19.12 -24.06
CA VAL A 516 -9.92 18.54 -23.44
C VAL A 516 -9.87 17.04 -23.66
N THR A 517 -8.78 16.57 -24.27
CA THR A 517 -8.44 15.15 -24.41
C THR A 517 -7.24 14.81 -23.54
N VAL A 518 -7.39 13.81 -22.66
CA VAL A 518 -6.33 13.32 -21.77
C VAL A 518 -5.81 11.99 -22.28
N PHE A 519 -4.48 11.86 -22.36
CA PHE A 519 -3.78 10.62 -22.65
C PHE A 519 -2.94 10.20 -21.46
N GLU A 520 -3.07 8.92 -21.10
CA GLU A 520 -2.35 8.22 -20.05
C GLU A 520 -2.15 6.76 -20.49
N GLY A 521 -1.34 5.97 -19.77
CA GLY A 521 -1.27 4.53 -20.00
C GLY A 521 -0.20 4.04 -20.98
N ASP A 522 0.75 4.88 -21.39
CA ASP A 522 1.84 4.50 -22.29
C ASP A 522 3.15 5.15 -21.81
N SER A 523 4.12 4.32 -21.39
CA SER A 523 5.35 4.81 -20.77
C SER A 523 6.23 5.60 -21.72
N SER A 524 6.04 5.47 -23.04
CA SER A 524 6.77 6.24 -24.05
C SER A 524 6.17 7.61 -24.33
N ARG A 525 5.06 7.98 -23.67
CA ARG A 525 4.37 9.27 -23.84
C ARG A 525 4.42 10.07 -22.55
N GLY A 526 4.49 11.39 -22.67
CA GLY A 526 4.57 12.27 -21.51
C GLY A 526 5.93 12.18 -20.83
N GLY A 527 5.95 12.14 -19.50
CA GLY A 527 7.17 11.95 -18.72
C GLY A 527 6.91 11.12 -17.48
N PHE A 528 7.98 10.59 -16.88
CA PHE A 528 7.90 9.66 -15.76
C PHE A 528 6.98 10.15 -14.63
N GLY A 529 6.14 9.24 -14.13
CA GLY A 529 5.37 9.44 -12.92
C GLY A 529 5.10 8.10 -12.22
N PRO A 530 5.04 8.08 -10.88
CA PRO A 530 4.87 6.83 -10.16
C PRO A 530 3.47 6.22 -10.30
N GLY A 531 2.49 6.95 -10.84
CA GLY A 531 1.14 6.46 -11.08
C GLY A 531 0.33 6.20 -9.81
N ALA A 532 -0.59 5.23 -9.84
CA ALA A 532 -1.58 5.07 -8.78
C ALA A 532 -1.03 4.25 -7.59
N ALA A 533 -1.04 4.84 -6.39
CA ALA A 533 -0.86 4.23 -5.06
C ALA A 533 -1.11 5.32 -3.98
N GLY A 534 -1.47 4.99 -2.75
CA GLY A 534 -1.56 5.98 -1.65
C GLY A 534 -2.51 7.15 -1.92
N SER A 535 -3.67 6.87 -2.54
CA SER A 535 -4.71 7.85 -2.90
C SER A 535 -4.20 9.14 -3.59
N ARG A 536 -3.10 9.08 -4.36
CA ARG A 536 -2.32 10.28 -4.71
C ARG A 536 -2.71 11.06 -5.96
N GLN A 537 -3.38 10.44 -6.92
CA GLN A 537 -3.52 11.02 -8.26
C GLN A 537 -4.46 12.23 -8.32
N GLY A 538 -5.49 12.29 -7.49
CA GLY A 538 -6.35 13.48 -7.37
C GLY A 538 -5.57 14.69 -6.87
N VAL A 539 -4.66 14.47 -5.91
CA VAL A 539 -3.83 15.52 -5.31
C VAL A 539 -2.72 15.96 -6.26
N ILE A 540 -1.84 15.03 -6.62
CA ILE A 540 -0.59 15.36 -7.32
C ILE A 540 -0.85 15.55 -8.82
N GLY A 541 -1.61 14.65 -9.43
CA GLY A 541 -2.01 14.78 -10.84
C GLY A 541 -2.90 16.00 -11.05
N GLY A 542 -3.87 16.23 -10.16
CA GLY A 542 -4.73 17.42 -10.21
C GLY A 542 -3.94 18.72 -10.04
N GLY A 543 -3.02 18.79 -9.08
CA GLY A 543 -2.14 19.95 -8.91
C GLY A 543 -1.24 20.20 -10.11
N ALA A 544 -0.67 19.15 -10.72
CA ALA A 544 0.12 19.26 -11.95
C ALA A 544 -0.71 19.78 -13.12
N ALA A 545 -1.91 19.24 -13.31
CA ALA A 545 -2.86 19.64 -14.35
C ALA A 545 -3.28 21.11 -14.21
N ILE A 546 -3.60 21.55 -12.97
CA ILE A 546 -3.95 22.94 -12.66
C ILE A 546 -2.79 23.85 -13.04
N ARG A 547 -1.58 23.57 -12.54
CA ARG A 547 -0.45 24.48 -12.70
C ARG A 547 0.06 24.54 -14.13
N ALA A 548 0.10 23.41 -14.84
CA ALA A 548 0.44 23.40 -16.27
C ALA A 548 -0.56 24.23 -17.10
N SER A 549 -1.85 24.17 -16.76
CA SER A 549 -2.90 24.93 -17.44
C SER A 549 -2.83 26.42 -17.15
N GLU A 550 -2.49 26.82 -15.92
CA GLU A 550 -2.25 28.24 -15.57
C GLU A 550 -1.07 28.82 -16.36
N LEU A 551 0.06 28.10 -16.43
CA LEU A 551 1.21 28.52 -17.23
C LEU A 551 0.86 28.69 -18.72
N LEU A 552 0.01 27.80 -19.25
CA LEU A 552 -0.45 27.88 -20.63
C LEU A 552 -1.42 29.05 -20.84
N ALA A 553 -2.33 29.30 -19.90
CA ALA A 553 -3.22 30.44 -19.93
C ALA A 553 -2.44 31.76 -19.90
N ASP A 554 -1.40 31.86 -19.07
CA ASP A 554 -0.53 33.04 -19.01
C ASP A 554 0.19 33.27 -20.35
N LYS A 555 0.69 32.20 -20.99
CA LYS A 555 1.30 32.29 -22.33
C LYS A 555 0.31 32.80 -23.38
N VAL A 556 -0.94 32.35 -23.34
CA VAL A 556 -2.04 32.86 -24.20
C VAL A 556 -2.29 34.34 -23.93
N LYS A 557 -2.40 34.74 -22.66
CA LYS A 557 -2.68 36.14 -22.28
C LYS A 557 -1.58 37.09 -22.75
N VAL A 558 -0.31 36.70 -22.63
CA VAL A 558 0.84 37.48 -23.14
C VAL A 558 0.72 37.72 -24.64
N LEU A 559 0.45 36.65 -25.42
CA LEU A 559 0.31 36.76 -26.87
C LEU A 559 -0.92 37.62 -27.24
N ALA A 560 -2.06 37.39 -26.61
CA ALA A 560 -3.27 38.16 -26.88
C ALA A 560 -3.10 39.65 -26.53
N ALA A 561 -2.49 39.97 -25.39
CA ALA A 561 -2.19 41.34 -24.99
C ALA A 561 -1.32 42.06 -26.03
N HIS A 562 -0.31 41.37 -26.59
CA HIS A 562 0.50 41.90 -27.69
C HIS A 562 -0.33 42.15 -28.96
N LEU A 563 -1.17 41.19 -29.35
CA LEU A 563 -1.98 41.27 -30.58
C LEU A 563 -3.05 42.38 -30.54
N TYR A 564 -3.55 42.71 -29.35
CA TYR A 564 -4.57 43.75 -29.14
C TYR A 564 -4.03 45.07 -28.60
N ASN A 565 -2.71 45.16 -28.35
CA ASN A 565 -2.09 46.30 -27.67
C ASN A 565 -2.80 46.64 -26.34
N ALA A 566 -3.12 45.61 -25.56
CA ALA A 566 -3.84 45.67 -24.30
C ALA A 566 -2.94 45.30 -23.10
N SER A 567 -3.40 45.52 -21.87
CA SER A 567 -2.72 45.02 -20.68
C SER A 567 -3.00 43.53 -20.48
N ILE A 568 -2.01 42.74 -20.05
CA ILE A 568 -2.16 41.31 -19.76
C ILE A 568 -3.29 41.07 -18.74
N ASP A 569 -3.38 41.92 -17.71
CA ASP A 569 -4.38 41.83 -16.64
C ASP A 569 -5.82 42.04 -17.13
N THR A 570 -5.99 42.58 -18.35
CA THR A 570 -7.31 42.78 -18.97
C THR A 570 -7.73 41.60 -19.85
N VAL A 571 -6.86 40.61 -20.06
CA VAL A 571 -7.14 39.46 -20.91
C VAL A 571 -7.77 38.32 -20.10
N THR A 572 -8.97 37.89 -20.50
CA THR A 572 -9.63 36.69 -19.95
C THR A 572 -9.79 35.61 -21.03
N ILE A 573 -9.87 34.35 -20.59
CA ILE A 573 -10.17 33.21 -21.46
C ILE A 573 -11.45 32.56 -20.93
N GLU A 574 -12.50 32.58 -21.73
CA GLU A 574 -13.83 32.07 -21.37
C GLU A 574 -14.42 31.32 -22.55
N ASP A 575 -14.90 30.09 -22.35
CA ASP A 575 -15.51 29.27 -23.41
C ASP A 575 -14.60 29.07 -24.65
N GLY A 576 -13.28 29.03 -24.44
CA GLY A 576 -12.30 28.93 -25.53
C GLY A 576 -12.17 30.21 -26.37
N MET A 577 -12.68 31.33 -25.87
CA MET A 577 -12.56 32.66 -26.46
C MET A 577 -11.69 33.54 -25.56
N VAL A 578 -10.79 34.30 -26.18
CA VAL A 578 -9.97 35.30 -25.53
C VAL A 578 -10.64 36.66 -25.65
N HIS A 579 -10.85 37.33 -24.52
CA HIS A 579 -11.54 38.61 -24.42
C HIS A 579 -10.64 39.69 -23.81
N ILE A 580 -10.85 40.94 -24.21
CA ILE A 580 -10.26 42.11 -23.56
C ILE A 580 -11.33 42.82 -22.71
N ALA A 581 -11.07 42.98 -21.42
CA ALA A 581 -11.97 43.65 -20.49
C ALA A 581 -12.30 45.08 -20.97
N GLY A 582 -13.59 45.42 -20.99
CA GLY A 582 -14.07 46.72 -21.47
C GLY A 582 -14.19 46.87 -22.98
N ALA A 583 -13.81 45.85 -23.77
CA ALA A 583 -13.94 45.83 -25.22
C ALA A 583 -14.32 44.42 -25.73
N PRO A 584 -15.54 43.95 -25.45
CA PRO A 584 -15.98 42.58 -25.78
C PRO A 584 -15.95 42.27 -27.29
N GLU A 585 -16.04 43.28 -28.14
CA GLU A 585 -15.85 43.19 -29.59
C GLU A 585 -14.40 42.83 -30.00
N MET A 586 -13.43 43.09 -29.12
CA MET A 586 -12.04 42.66 -29.28
C MET A 586 -11.87 41.26 -28.67
N SER A 587 -12.31 40.25 -29.43
CA SER A 587 -12.16 38.85 -29.07
C SER A 587 -11.61 38.00 -30.21
N ARG A 588 -10.98 36.89 -29.85
CA ARG A 588 -10.47 35.85 -30.77
C ARG A 588 -10.67 34.49 -30.12
N SER A 589 -10.99 33.50 -30.93
CA SER A 589 -10.96 32.12 -30.49
C SER A 589 -9.55 31.68 -30.11
N LEU A 590 -9.41 30.72 -29.20
CA LEU A 590 -8.13 30.08 -28.92
C LEU A 590 -7.52 29.46 -30.18
N GLY A 591 -8.34 29.00 -31.13
CA GLY A 591 -7.85 28.51 -32.42
C GLY A 591 -7.15 29.60 -33.23
N GLU A 592 -7.70 30.82 -33.29
CA GLU A 592 -7.04 31.94 -33.98
C GLU A 592 -5.72 32.34 -33.28
N ILE A 593 -5.71 32.37 -31.95
CA ILE A 593 -4.50 32.65 -31.18
C ILE A 593 -3.44 31.56 -31.42
N ALA A 594 -3.85 30.28 -31.41
CA ALA A 594 -2.96 29.15 -31.67
C ALA A 594 -2.39 29.19 -33.09
N ASN A 595 -3.21 29.44 -34.12
CA ASN A 595 -2.73 29.57 -35.49
C ASN A 595 -1.65 30.65 -35.63
N ILE A 596 -1.81 31.78 -34.94
CA ILE A 596 -0.77 32.82 -34.89
C ILE A 596 0.47 32.31 -34.16
N ALA A 597 0.29 31.67 -33.00
CA ALA A 597 1.38 31.16 -32.16
C ALA A 597 2.27 30.15 -32.89
N TYR A 598 1.69 29.30 -33.75
CA TYR A 598 2.40 28.28 -34.51
C TYR A 598 2.84 28.74 -35.91
N GLY A 599 2.02 29.55 -36.60
CA GLY A 599 2.15 29.81 -38.04
C GLY A 599 2.64 31.20 -38.41
N GLU A 600 2.63 32.17 -37.49
CA GLU A 600 2.91 33.57 -37.81
C GLU A 600 4.01 34.18 -36.91
N PRO A 601 5.28 33.71 -36.96
CA PRO A 601 6.36 34.18 -36.07
C PRO A 601 6.60 35.70 -36.07
N HIS A 602 6.28 36.38 -37.17
CA HIS A 602 6.43 37.83 -37.32
C HIS A 602 5.39 38.65 -36.53
N ARG A 603 4.34 38.01 -36.00
CA ARG A 603 3.31 38.62 -35.13
C ARG A 603 3.49 38.27 -33.66
N LEU A 604 4.51 37.50 -33.32
CA LEU A 604 4.83 37.16 -31.94
C LEU A 604 5.52 38.33 -31.24
N PRO A 605 5.29 38.53 -29.93
CA PRO A 605 6.06 39.50 -29.18
C PRO A 605 7.55 39.13 -29.15
N PRO A 606 8.46 40.12 -29.04
CA PRO A 606 9.90 39.84 -28.93
C PRO A 606 10.21 38.88 -27.78
N GLY A 607 10.99 37.83 -28.06
CA GLY A 607 11.38 36.82 -27.06
C GLY A 607 10.31 35.76 -26.75
N PHE A 608 9.15 35.80 -27.42
CA PHE A 608 8.11 34.80 -27.26
C PHE A 608 8.46 33.52 -28.04
N GLU A 609 8.53 32.40 -27.34
CA GLU A 609 8.72 31.08 -27.96
C GLU A 609 7.43 30.64 -28.68
N ALA A 610 7.56 30.29 -29.96
CA ALA A 610 6.45 29.82 -30.78
C ALA A 610 5.75 28.59 -30.18
N GLY A 611 4.48 28.40 -30.54
CA GLY A 611 3.62 27.34 -30.02
C GLY A 611 2.96 27.65 -28.68
N LEU A 612 2.01 26.80 -28.27
CA LEU A 612 1.21 26.92 -27.06
C LEU A 612 1.24 25.61 -26.25
N GLU A 613 2.40 25.34 -25.68
CA GLU A 613 2.66 24.22 -24.78
C GLU A 613 3.12 24.71 -23.40
N ALA A 614 2.74 23.97 -22.36
CA ALA A 614 3.30 24.10 -21.02
C ALA A 614 3.41 22.73 -20.36
N GLN A 615 4.34 22.60 -19.41
CA GLN A 615 4.45 21.42 -18.57
C GLN A 615 4.77 21.79 -17.13
N PHE A 616 4.29 21.00 -16.18
CA PHE A 616 4.59 21.18 -14.78
C PHE A 616 4.66 19.85 -14.04
N ARG A 617 5.75 19.64 -13.30
CA ARG A 617 5.89 18.54 -12.35
C ARG A 617 5.54 19.05 -10.96
N TYR A 618 4.52 18.46 -10.34
CA TYR A 618 4.13 18.83 -8.99
C TYR A 618 4.69 17.84 -7.97
N GLN A 619 5.48 18.37 -7.03
CA GLN A 619 5.85 17.68 -5.79
C GLN A 619 5.02 18.29 -4.66
N PRO A 620 4.14 17.53 -3.99
CA PRO A 620 3.35 18.04 -2.87
C PRO A 620 4.22 18.19 -1.60
N PRO A 621 3.67 18.77 -0.51
CA PRO A 621 4.28 18.68 0.81
C PRO A 621 4.64 17.22 1.17
N PRO A 622 5.64 16.99 2.04
CA PRO A 622 6.13 15.64 2.35
C PRO A 622 5.06 14.67 2.83
N MET A 623 3.98 15.18 3.44
CA MET A 623 2.84 14.36 3.80
C MET A 623 1.57 15.17 3.67
N THR A 624 0.54 14.56 3.09
CA THR A 624 -0.82 15.13 3.05
C THR A 624 -1.78 14.10 3.61
N PHE A 625 -2.83 14.54 4.31
CA PHE A 625 -3.77 13.63 4.95
C PHE A 625 -5.19 13.85 4.45
N THR A 626 -5.99 12.80 4.39
CA THR A 626 -7.45 12.88 4.31
C THR A 626 -8.04 12.56 5.67
N SER A 627 -9.23 13.05 5.98
CA SER A 627 -9.91 12.74 7.23
C SER A 627 -11.34 12.29 6.95
N ALA A 628 -11.85 11.34 7.72
CA ALA A 628 -13.27 11.00 7.69
C ALA A 628 -13.77 10.49 9.04
N ALA A 629 -15.09 10.54 9.20
CA ALA A 629 -15.83 9.87 10.25
C ALA A 629 -17.06 9.19 9.66
N HIS A 630 -17.30 7.93 10.03
CA HIS A 630 -18.40 7.12 9.50
C HIS A 630 -19.34 6.70 10.63
N ALA A 631 -20.63 6.54 10.29
CA ALA A 631 -21.63 5.92 11.15
C ALA A 631 -22.33 4.79 10.40
N CYS A 632 -22.45 3.62 11.04
CA CYS A 632 -23.18 2.47 10.51
C CYS A 632 -24.23 2.01 11.52
N VAL A 633 -25.44 1.75 11.04
CA VAL A 633 -26.52 1.15 11.81
C VAL A 633 -26.77 -0.25 11.28
N VAL A 634 -26.77 -1.23 12.18
CA VAL A 634 -27.05 -2.63 11.86
C VAL A 634 -28.19 -3.19 12.72
N GLU A 635 -28.81 -4.25 12.22
CA GLU A 635 -29.62 -5.19 13.00
C GLU A 635 -28.96 -6.56 12.94
N VAL A 636 -28.74 -7.17 14.10
CA VAL A 636 -28.23 -8.54 14.21
C VAL A 636 -29.38 -9.47 14.59
N ASP A 637 -29.61 -10.49 13.78
CA ASP A 637 -30.57 -11.55 14.07
C ASP A 637 -29.94 -12.53 15.07
N ALA A 638 -30.50 -12.63 16.27
CA ALA A 638 -29.91 -13.44 17.35
C ALA A 638 -30.12 -14.95 17.19
N GLU A 639 -31.01 -15.39 16.30
CA GLU A 639 -31.25 -16.82 16.04
C GLU A 639 -30.30 -17.36 14.96
N THR A 640 -29.92 -16.50 14.00
CA THR A 640 -29.16 -16.90 12.82
C THR A 640 -27.75 -16.33 12.77
N GLY A 641 -27.48 -15.23 13.49
CA GLY A 641 -26.23 -14.48 13.42
C GLY A 641 -26.11 -13.59 12.18
N PHE A 642 -27.14 -13.49 11.33
CA PHE A 642 -27.10 -12.62 10.16
C PHE A 642 -27.09 -11.14 10.56
N VAL A 643 -26.27 -10.36 9.86
CA VAL A 643 -26.16 -8.90 10.03
C VAL A 643 -26.84 -8.22 8.86
N LYS A 644 -27.81 -7.35 9.14
CA LYS A 644 -28.42 -6.47 8.16
C LYS A 644 -27.95 -5.04 8.37
N ILE A 645 -27.32 -4.46 7.35
CA ILE A 645 -26.94 -3.05 7.36
C ILE A 645 -28.16 -2.21 7.00
N LEU A 646 -28.60 -1.35 7.93
CA LEU A 646 -29.82 -0.55 7.77
C LEU A 646 -29.52 0.84 7.21
N ARG A 647 -28.39 1.43 7.59
CA ARG A 647 -28.00 2.78 7.19
C ARG A 647 -26.49 2.95 7.33
N TRP A 648 -25.88 3.66 6.39
CA TRP A 648 -24.46 3.99 6.46
C TRP A 648 -24.21 5.41 5.96
N ILE A 649 -23.60 6.23 6.80
CA ILE A 649 -23.25 7.62 6.51
C ILE A 649 -21.72 7.76 6.52
N SER A 650 -21.17 8.30 5.45
CA SER A 650 -19.77 8.69 5.34
C SER A 650 -19.67 10.22 5.41
N SER A 651 -18.94 10.74 6.40
CA SER A 651 -18.53 12.14 6.44
C SER A 651 -17.04 12.24 6.14
N GLU A 652 -16.70 12.68 4.93
CA GLU A 652 -15.32 12.66 4.43
C GLU A 652 -14.85 14.03 3.97
N ASP A 653 -13.58 14.34 4.27
CA ASP A 653 -12.91 15.57 3.87
C ASP A 653 -11.79 15.28 2.88
N CYS A 654 -12.15 15.22 1.60
CA CYS A 654 -11.18 15.14 0.51
C CYS A 654 -10.74 16.53 0.01
N GLY A 655 -10.94 17.57 0.82
CA GLY A 655 -10.68 18.96 0.45
C GLY A 655 -11.55 19.43 -0.72
N THR A 656 -10.95 20.08 -1.71
CA THR A 656 -11.68 20.51 -2.91
C THR A 656 -12.07 19.30 -3.75
N VAL A 657 -13.37 19.03 -3.86
CA VAL A 657 -13.91 17.95 -4.68
C VAL A 657 -13.77 18.28 -6.17
N ILE A 658 -13.04 17.44 -6.93
CA ILE A 658 -12.94 17.59 -8.39
C ILE A 658 -14.25 17.18 -9.06
N ASN A 659 -14.75 15.98 -8.75
CA ASN A 659 -16.01 15.44 -9.27
C ASN A 659 -16.73 14.64 -8.18
N PRO A 660 -17.89 15.09 -7.69
CA PRO A 660 -18.63 14.40 -6.63
C PRO A 660 -18.98 12.95 -6.98
N GLY A 661 -19.33 12.65 -8.24
CA GLY A 661 -19.69 11.30 -8.65
C GLY A 661 -18.52 10.32 -8.63
N VAL A 662 -17.31 10.80 -8.96
CA VAL A 662 -16.09 9.98 -8.86
C VAL A 662 -15.74 9.72 -7.39
N VAL A 663 -15.79 10.77 -6.55
CA VAL A 663 -15.51 10.65 -5.11
C VAL A 663 -16.47 9.67 -4.45
N GLU A 664 -17.78 9.87 -4.58
CA GLU A 664 -18.81 8.99 -4.00
C GLU A 664 -18.69 7.55 -4.50
N GLY A 665 -18.30 7.35 -5.77
CA GLY A 665 -18.03 6.02 -6.33
C GLY A 665 -16.82 5.33 -5.69
N GLN A 666 -15.74 6.07 -5.39
CA GLN A 666 -14.59 5.52 -4.66
C GLN A 666 -14.95 5.11 -3.24
N ILE A 667 -15.68 5.98 -2.51
CA ILE A 667 -16.16 5.71 -1.15
C ILE A 667 -17.04 4.46 -1.15
N SER A 668 -18.02 4.39 -2.06
CA SER A 668 -18.92 3.24 -2.19
C SER A 668 -18.17 1.94 -2.44
N GLY A 669 -17.19 1.95 -3.36
CA GLY A 669 -16.39 0.77 -3.65
C GLY A 669 -15.53 0.31 -2.47
N GLY A 670 -14.93 1.25 -1.73
CA GLY A 670 -14.17 0.93 -0.52
C GLY A 670 -15.06 0.37 0.60
N LEU A 671 -16.27 0.91 0.77
CA LEU A 671 -17.23 0.42 1.76
C LEU A 671 -17.79 -0.97 1.41
N ALA A 672 -18.02 -1.25 0.13
CA ALA A 672 -18.37 -2.60 -0.30
C ALA A 672 -17.26 -3.61 0.07
N GLN A 673 -15.99 -3.28 -0.20
CA GLN A 673 -14.85 -4.11 0.19
C GLN A 673 -14.76 -4.28 1.72
N ALA A 674 -15.04 -3.23 2.50
CA ALA A 674 -15.08 -3.32 3.95
C ALA A 674 -16.16 -4.29 4.47
N ILE A 675 -17.34 -4.32 3.83
CA ILE A 675 -18.41 -5.28 4.15
C ILE A 675 -17.91 -6.71 3.90
N GLY A 676 -17.24 -6.93 2.77
CA GLY A 676 -16.60 -8.21 2.44
C GLY A 676 -15.58 -8.63 3.50
N MET A 677 -14.63 -7.76 3.85
CA MET A 677 -13.62 -8.01 4.90
C MET A 677 -14.22 -8.40 6.25
N VAL A 678 -15.31 -7.76 6.66
CA VAL A 678 -15.90 -7.99 7.99
C VAL A 678 -16.81 -9.20 8.01
N LEU A 679 -17.55 -9.50 6.94
CA LEU A 679 -18.63 -10.50 7.00
C LEU A 679 -18.42 -11.74 6.12
N LEU A 680 -17.58 -11.69 5.09
CA LEU A 680 -17.63 -12.66 3.98
C LEU A 680 -16.27 -13.24 3.59
N GLU A 681 -15.28 -12.38 3.32
CA GLU A 681 -14.04 -12.75 2.64
C GLU A 681 -13.07 -13.46 3.59
N GLU A 682 -12.55 -14.62 3.18
CA GLU A 682 -11.48 -15.34 3.88
C GLU A 682 -10.73 -16.23 2.88
N MET A 683 -9.39 -16.28 3.00
CA MET A 683 -8.51 -17.22 2.28
C MET A 683 -7.86 -18.17 3.29
N PRO A 684 -8.56 -19.22 3.75
CA PRO A 684 -8.01 -20.16 4.71
C PRO A 684 -7.00 -21.09 4.05
N TYR A 685 -6.07 -21.59 4.85
CA TYR A 685 -5.12 -22.65 4.49
C TYR A 685 -5.30 -23.84 5.42
N ASP A 686 -5.20 -25.07 4.90
CA ASP A 686 -5.13 -26.25 5.75
C ASP A 686 -3.73 -26.43 6.37
N ALA A 687 -3.58 -27.45 7.22
CA ALA A 687 -2.31 -27.74 7.89
C ALA A 687 -1.16 -28.10 6.92
N ARG A 688 -1.47 -28.54 5.69
CA ARG A 688 -0.48 -28.82 4.63
C ARG A 688 -0.18 -27.59 3.78
N GLY A 689 -0.80 -26.45 4.06
CA GLY A 689 -0.65 -25.20 3.32
C GLY A 689 -1.43 -25.17 2.00
N ASN A 690 -2.48 -25.98 1.85
CA ASN A 690 -3.36 -25.88 0.68
C ASN A 690 -4.38 -24.75 0.86
N PRO A 691 -4.52 -23.81 -0.10
CA PRO A 691 -5.60 -22.82 -0.11
C PRO A 691 -6.97 -23.51 -0.15
N GLN A 692 -7.86 -23.14 0.75
CA GLN A 692 -9.20 -23.75 0.87
C GLN A 692 -10.27 -23.01 0.05
N ALA A 693 -10.01 -21.74 -0.32
CA ALA A 693 -10.93 -20.93 -1.11
C ALA A 693 -10.38 -20.72 -2.53
N ALA A 694 -10.67 -21.66 -3.44
CA ALA A 694 -10.08 -21.67 -4.79
C ALA A 694 -10.99 -21.07 -5.88
N THR A 695 -12.25 -20.78 -5.56
CA THR A 695 -13.23 -20.21 -6.51
C THR A 695 -14.15 -19.23 -5.78
N PHE A 696 -14.94 -18.43 -6.52
CA PHE A 696 -15.98 -17.57 -5.93
C PHE A 696 -17.16 -18.33 -5.31
N LYS A 697 -17.17 -19.67 -5.36
CA LYS A 697 -18.10 -20.46 -4.56
C LYS A 697 -17.73 -20.40 -3.07
N ASP A 698 -16.43 -20.38 -2.78
CA ASP A 698 -15.87 -20.45 -1.44
C ASP A 698 -15.30 -19.10 -0.99
N TYR A 699 -14.74 -18.32 -1.92
CA TYR A 699 -14.33 -16.93 -1.70
C TYR A 699 -15.50 -15.98 -1.97
N LEU A 700 -16.22 -15.60 -0.93
CA LEU A 700 -17.44 -14.80 -1.03
C LEU A 700 -17.12 -13.31 -1.14
N LEU A 701 -17.37 -12.73 -2.32
CA LEU A 701 -17.40 -11.29 -2.51
C LEU A 701 -18.81 -10.72 -2.20
N PRO A 702 -18.91 -9.49 -1.69
CA PRO A 702 -20.19 -8.83 -1.45
C PRO A 702 -20.96 -8.65 -2.76
N SER A 703 -22.24 -9.00 -2.73
CA SER A 703 -23.18 -8.83 -3.82
C SER A 703 -24.09 -7.61 -3.61
N ILE A 704 -24.99 -7.35 -4.55
CA ILE A 704 -25.94 -6.22 -4.45
C ILE A 704 -26.87 -6.31 -3.23
N SER A 705 -27.13 -7.52 -2.69
CA SER A 705 -27.97 -7.68 -1.49
C SER A 705 -27.22 -7.37 -0.19
N ASP A 706 -25.89 -7.38 -0.22
CA ASP A 706 -25.05 -7.18 0.97
C ASP A 706 -24.69 -5.69 1.16
N VAL A 707 -24.74 -4.91 0.08
CA VAL A 707 -24.31 -3.51 0.05
C VAL A 707 -25.51 -2.57 0.15
N PRO A 708 -25.61 -1.70 1.18
CA PRO A 708 -26.69 -0.73 1.29
C PRO A 708 -26.48 0.45 0.34
N VAL A 709 -27.49 1.32 0.23
CA VAL A 709 -27.27 2.66 -0.30
C VAL A 709 -26.52 3.48 0.75
N PHE A 710 -25.39 4.08 0.34
CA PHE A 710 -24.58 4.94 1.20
C PHE A 710 -25.06 6.40 1.15
N GLU A 711 -24.94 7.09 2.27
CA GLU A 711 -25.15 8.53 2.40
C GLU A 711 -23.80 9.25 2.53
N PHE A 712 -23.63 10.38 1.85
CA PHE A 712 -22.36 11.11 1.80
C PHE A 712 -22.52 12.53 2.34
N VAL A 713 -21.63 12.92 3.25
CA VAL A 713 -21.48 14.26 3.80
C VAL A 713 -20.07 14.73 3.47
N HIS A 714 -19.95 15.67 2.54
CA HIS A 714 -18.63 16.20 2.14
C HIS A 714 -18.23 17.35 3.06
N ALA A 715 -17.14 17.19 3.79
CA ALA A 715 -16.64 18.23 4.69
C ALA A 715 -15.97 19.39 3.93
N ASN A 716 -15.32 19.13 2.79
CA ASN A 716 -14.82 20.13 1.85
C ASN A 716 -13.93 21.24 2.44
N THR A 717 -12.98 20.90 3.31
CA THR A 717 -12.02 21.87 3.85
C THR A 717 -10.78 21.92 2.94
N PRO A 718 -10.57 23.01 2.15
CA PRO A 718 -9.48 23.04 1.17
C PRO A 718 -8.12 22.80 1.83
N SER A 719 -7.33 21.90 1.23
CA SER A 719 -5.97 21.61 1.69
C SER A 719 -4.97 22.69 1.27
N GLN A 720 -3.78 22.68 1.87
CA GLN A 720 -2.62 23.48 1.44
C GLN A 720 -2.01 23.05 0.09
N THR A 721 -2.48 21.97 -0.53
CA THR A 721 -2.04 21.49 -1.84
C THR A 721 -2.45 22.42 -2.98
N ILE A 722 -1.80 22.30 -4.16
CA ILE A 722 -2.26 23.04 -5.35
C ILE A 722 -3.67 22.59 -5.71
N GLY A 723 -4.61 23.55 -5.73
CA GLY A 723 -6.04 23.30 -5.94
C GLY A 723 -6.81 22.84 -4.71
N GLY A 724 -6.12 22.61 -3.59
CA GLY A 724 -6.72 22.29 -2.29
C GLY A 724 -7.37 20.91 -2.19
N MET A 725 -7.00 19.95 -3.05
CA MET A 725 -7.50 18.58 -3.05
C MET A 725 -6.74 17.67 -2.09
N ARG A 726 -7.42 16.64 -1.56
CA ARG A 726 -6.84 15.49 -0.84
C ARG A 726 -7.26 14.17 -1.50
N GLY A 727 -6.66 13.05 -1.11
CA GLY A 727 -7.00 11.72 -1.63
C GLY A 727 -8.32 11.17 -1.07
N VAL A 728 -8.92 10.17 -1.73
CA VAL A 728 -10.17 9.51 -1.28
C VAL A 728 -10.31 8.06 -1.79
N GLY A 729 -9.21 7.49 -2.30
CA GLY A 729 -9.25 6.23 -3.04
C GLY A 729 -9.36 5.00 -2.15
N GLU A 730 -8.85 5.07 -0.93
CA GLU A 730 -8.67 3.91 -0.04
C GLU A 730 -9.54 4.00 1.22
N GLY A 731 -9.95 5.20 1.62
CA GLY A 731 -10.60 5.50 2.89
C GLY A 731 -11.74 4.57 3.29
N GLY A 732 -12.68 4.30 2.38
CA GLY A 732 -13.80 3.39 2.65
C GLY A 732 -13.36 1.99 3.12
N ALA A 733 -12.25 1.46 2.60
CA ALA A 733 -11.71 0.16 3.00
C ALA A 733 -10.92 0.22 4.33
N ILE A 734 -10.52 1.41 4.77
CA ILE A 734 -9.76 1.63 6.02
C ILE A 734 -10.70 1.83 7.20
N ILE A 735 -11.63 2.79 7.10
CA ILE A 735 -12.56 3.15 8.19
C ILE A 735 -13.83 2.30 8.17
N GLY A 736 -14.15 1.69 7.04
CA GLY A 736 -15.32 0.82 6.90
C GLY A 736 -15.34 -0.33 7.91
N PRO A 737 -14.28 -1.16 8.00
CA PRO A 737 -14.24 -2.30 8.90
C PRO A 737 -14.50 -1.96 10.37
N PRO A 738 -13.78 -1.02 11.02
CA PRO A 738 -14.07 -0.68 12.41
C PRO A 738 -15.47 -0.12 12.62
N THR A 739 -16.02 0.65 11.66
CA THR A 739 -17.38 1.19 11.77
C THR A 739 -18.41 0.06 11.84
N LEU A 740 -18.28 -0.95 10.98
CA LEU A 740 -19.21 -2.08 10.95
C LEU A 740 -19.02 -2.99 12.17
N VAL A 741 -17.78 -3.29 12.56
CA VAL A 741 -17.50 -4.08 13.76
C VAL A 741 -18.06 -3.40 15.02
N ASN A 742 -17.88 -2.09 15.18
CA ASN A 742 -18.45 -1.37 16.32
C ASN A 742 -19.98 -1.41 16.32
N ALA A 743 -20.62 -1.35 15.16
CA ALA A 743 -22.07 -1.47 15.05
C ALA A 743 -22.55 -2.86 15.50
N ILE A 744 -21.86 -3.91 15.07
CA ILE A 744 -22.14 -5.29 15.48
C ILE A 744 -21.90 -5.47 16.99
N ALA A 745 -20.78 -4.96 17.52
CA ALA A 745 -20.48 -5.02 18.95
C ALA A 745 -21.53 -4.28 19.80
N ASP A 746 -22.00 -3.11 19.37
CA ASP A 746 -23.06 -2.37 20.06
C ASP A 746 -24.41 -3.12 20.04
N ALA A 747 -24.74 -3.79 18.93
CA ALA A 747 -25.91 -4.67 18.84
C ALA A 747 -25.81 -5.88 19.79
N LEU A 748 -24.62 -6.48 19.89
CA LEU A 748 -24.34 -7.67 20.70
C LEU A 748 -24.09 -7.39 22.18
N SER A 749 -23.94 -6.12 22.58
CA SER A 749 -23.68 -5.72 23.97
C SER A 749 -24.61 -6.34 25.05
N PRO A 750 -25.90 -6.69 24.79
CA PRO A 750 -26.72 -7.41 25.76
C PRO A 750 -26.24 -8.84 26.07
N PHE A 751 -25.44 -9.46 25.19
CA PHE A 751 -24.92 -10.82 25.33
C PHE A 751 -23.50 -10.86 25.91
N GLY A 752 -22.73 -9.77 25.76
CA GLY A 752 -21.37 -9.67 26.26
C GLY A 752 -20.51 -8.73 25.41
N GLU A 753 -19.24 -8.64 25.77
CA GLU A 753 -18.21 -7.91 25.01
C GLU A 753 -17.48 -8.89 24.07
N ILE A 754 -17.10 -8.43 22.87
CA ILE A 754 -16.21 -9.18 21.99
C ILE A 754 -14.78 -9.00 22.51
N GLU A 755 -14.28 -9.95 23.30
CA GLU A 755 -12.96 -9.83 23.92
C GLU A 755 -11.81 -9.89 22.90
N ASP A 756 -11.76 -10.98 22.12
CA ASP A 756 -10.84 -11.15 20.98
C ASP A 756 -11.64 -11.00 19.68
N LEU A 757 -11.25 -10.02 18.85
CA LEU A 757 -11.89 -9.79 17.56
C LEU A 757 -11.21 -10.64 16.49
N VAL A 758 -11.87 -11.70 16.05
CA VAL A 758 -11.40 -12.55 14.95
C VAL A 758 -12.31 -12.33 13.73
N LEU A 759 -11.77 -11.76 12.66
CA LEU A 759 -12.49 -11.59 11.40
C LEU A 759 -12.38 -12.84 10.49
N PRO A 760 -13.36 -13.10 9.59
CA PRO A 760 -14.61 -12.37 9.44
C PRO A 760 -15.65 -12.75 10.51
N LEU A 761 -16.53 -11.83 10.89
CA LEU A 761 -17.69 -12.06 11.74
C LEU A 761 -18.79 -12.80 10.98
N THR A 762 -18.53 -14.07 10.64
CA THR A 762 -19.51 -14.95 10.02
C THR A 762 -20.73 -15.16 10.94
N PRO A 763 -21.89 -15.57 10.40
CA PRO A 763 -23.06 -15.87 11.24
C PRO A 763 -22.76 -16.87 12.35
N ALA A 764 -21.95 -17.90 12.06
CA ALA A 764 -21.52 -18.88 13.06
C ALA A 764 -20.70 -18.24 14.20
N ARG A 765 -19.77 -17.34 13.87
CA ARG A 765 -18.95 -16.66 14.89
C ARG A 765 -19.77 -15.67 15.72
N ILE A 766 -20.76 -15.01 15.10
CA ILE A 766 -21.72 -14.15 15.81
C ILE A 766 -22.56 -14.97 16.79
N LEU A 767 -23.04 -16.14 16.38
CA LEU A 767 -23.76 -17.06 17.28
C LEU A 767 -22.87 -17.55 18.42
N ASP A 768 -21.60 -17.86 18.16
CA ASP A 768 -20.65 -18.22 19.22
C ASP A 768 -20.47 -17.08 20.24
N VAL A 769 -20.45 -15.80 19.81
CA VAL A 769 -20.46 -14.65 20.72
C VAL A 769 -21.75 -14.61 21.56
N ILE A 770 -22.91 -14.74 20.92
CA ILE A 770 -24.23 -14.71 21.58
C ILE A 770 -24.37 -15.83 22.63
N GLU A 771 -23.89 -17.02 22.29
CA GLU A 771 -23.92 -18.21 23.13
C GLU A 771 -22.75 -18.25 24.15
N GLN A 772 -21.90 -17.22 24.18
CA GLN A 772 -20.72 -17.09 25.05
C GLN A 772 -19.76 -18.28 24.93
N ARG A 773 -19.57 -18.77 23.71
CA ARG A 773 -18.59 -19.79 23.36
C ARG A 773 -17.23 -19.16 23.07
N ASP A 774 -16.22 -20.01 22.99
CA ASP A 774 -14.87 -19.59 22.61
C ASP A 774 -14.86 -19.10 21.16
N VAL A 775 -14.50 -17.82 20.98
CA VAL A 775 -14.44 -17.13 19.67
C VAL A 775 -13.01 -16.90 19.20
N SER A 776 -12.01 -17.46 19.89
CA SER A 776 -10.59 -17.31 19.55
C SER A 776 -10.19 -17.92 18.20
N GLY A 777 -11.12 -18.55 17.49
CA GLY A 777 -10.89 -19.19 16.19
C GLY A 777 -10.34 -20.61 16.27
N VAL A 778 -9.99 -21.10 17.47
CA VAL A 778 -9.58 -22.49 17.68
C VAL A 778 -10.80 -23.35 17.95
N ARG A 779 -11.38 -23.97 16.92
CA ARG A 779 -12.33 -25.07 17.16
C ARG A 779 -11.54 -26.23 17.78
N LYS A 780 -11.80 -26.55 19.05
CA LYS A 780 -11.42 -27.85 19.61
C LYS A 780 -12.09 -28.91 18.75
N ASP A 781 -11.31 -29.74 18.07
CA ASP A 781 -11.84 -30.85 17.29
C ASP A 781 -12.80 -31.66 18.18
N GLY A 782 -14.08 -31.62 17.80
CA GLY A 782 -15.13 -32.40 18.44
C GLY A 782 -14.87 -33.88 18.18
N GLY A 783 -14.32 -34.55 19.18
CA GLY A 783 -14.29 -35.99 19.39
C GLY A 783 -14.40 -36.89 18.16
N GLN A 784 -13.26 -37.35 17.64
CA GLN A 784 -13.25 -38.60 16.88
C GLN A 784 -13.63 -39.75 17.81
N SER A 785 -14.78 -40.36 17.54
CA SER A 785 -15.19 -41.63 18.10
C SER A 785 -14.23 -42.74 17.67
N GLY A 786 -13.49 -43.29 18.63
CA GLY A 786 -13.10 -44.70 18.71
C GLY A 786 -12.25 -45.27 17.57
N MET A 787 -10.93 -45.09 17.66
CA MET A 787 -9.99 -46.19 17.39
C MET A 787 -9.01 -46.29 18.55
N ALA A 788 -8.86 -47.52 19.05
CA ALA A 788 -8.18 -47.85 20.29
C ALA A 788 -6.73 -47.34 20.31
N ALA A 789 -6.36 -46.75 21.44
CA ALA A 789 -4.98 -46.39 21.76
C ALA A 789 -4.09 -47.65 21.74
N GLY A 790 -3.24 -47.73 20.72
CA GLY A 790 -2.07 -48.61 20.73
C GLY A 790 -1.00 -48.00 21.64
N GLU A 791 -0.43 -48.86 22.48
CA GLU A 791 0.52 -48.55 23.54
C GLU A 791 1.68 -47.63 23.11
N THR A 792 1.94 -46.63 23.94
CA THR A 792 3.14 -45.79 23.92
C THR A 792 4.41 -46.65 23.96
N PRO A 793 5.38 -46.48 23.04
CA PRO A 793 6.69 -47.09 23.23
C PRO A 793 7.47 -46.35 24.31
N ALA A 794 8.12 -47.11 25.17
CA ALA A 794 9.00 -46.62 26.23
C ALA A 794 10.20 -45.81 25.66
N PRO A 795 10.80 -44.91 26.46
CA PRO A 795 11.92 -44.09 26.01
C PRO A 795 13.15 -44.95 25.71
N VAL A 796 13.77 -44.72 24.56
CA VAL A 796 15.04 -45.35 24.15
C VAL A 796 16.19 -44.70 24.92
N PRO A 797 17.15 -45.47 25.49
CA PRO A 797 18.26 -44.90 26.25
C PRO A 797 19.28 -44.22 25.33
N ALA A 798 19.86 -43.13 25.83
CA ALA A 798 20.90 -42.36 25.16
C ALA A 798 22.11 -43.24 24.80
N MET A 799 22.56 -43.16 23.54
CA MET A 799 23.83 -43.72 23.10
C MET A 799 24.98 -42.75 23.41
N GLU A 800 26.07 -43.32 23.95
CA GLU A 800 27.35 -42.66 24.18
C GLU A 800 27.98 -42.15 22.87
N PRO A 801 28.74 -41.04 22.91
CA PRO A 801 29.36 -40.47 21.74
C PRO A 801 30.55 -41.31 21.25
N VAL A 802 30.54 -41.66 19.97
CA VAL A 802 31.68 -42.25 19.27
C VAL A 802 32.67 -41.14 18.91
N MET A 803 33.93 -41.35 19.30
CA MET A 803 35.10 -40.52 18.99
C MET A 803 35.14 -40.09 17.51
N GLN A 804 35.04 -38.78 17.27
CA GLN A 804 35.52 -38.14 16.05
C GLN A 804 36.99 -37.75 16.23
N ALA A 805 37.78 -38.02 15.19
CA ALA A 805 39.20 -37.73 15.12
C ALA A 805 39.49 -36.22 15.18
N GLU A 806 40.56 -35.89 15.91
CA GLU A 806 41.09 -34.53 16.06
C GLU A 806 41.43 -33.90 14.68
N PRO A 807 40.93 -32.70 14.37
CA PRO A 807 41.54 -31.87 13.35
C PRO A 807 42.82 -31.24 13.91
N ALA A 808 43.89 -31.29 13.12
CA ALA A 808 45.19 -30.72 13.44
C ALA A 808 45.08 -29.25 13.84
N SER A 809 45.69 -28.91 14.97
CA SER A 809 45.83 -27.56 15.50
C SER A 809 46.49 -26.63 14.48
N VAL A 810 45.73 -25.67 13.98
CA VAL A 810 46.28 -24.44 13.40
C VAL A 810 46.68 -23.55 14.58
N PRO A 811 47.93 -23.02 14.63
CA PRO A 811 48.34 -22.19 15.75
C PRO A 811 47.51 -20.89 15.76
N GLU A 812 46.79 -20.66 16.85
CA GLU A 812 46.22 -19.36 17.17
C GLU A 812 47.36 -18.34 17.22
N SER A 813 47.33 -17.34 16.33
CA SER A 813 48.07 -16.12 16.60
C SER A 813 47.30 -15.35 17.66
N GLU A 814 47.85 -15.28 18.87
CA GLU A 814 47.49 -14.26 19.85
C GLU A 814 47.75 -12.89 19.24
N VAL A 815 46.73 -12.32 18.60
CA VAL A 815 46.67 -10.89 18.29
C VAL A 815 45.99 -10.25 19.49
N PRO A 816 46.58 -9.25 20.15
CA PRO A 816 45.93 -8.56 21.26
C PRO A 816 44.61 -7.93 20.75
N PRO A 817 43.56 -7.82 21.59
CA PRO A 817 42.33 -7.18 21.16
C PRO A 817 42.67 -5.77 20.68
N ALA A 818 42.38 -5.50 19.40
CA ALA A 818 42.48 -4.16 18.87
C ALA A 818 41.50 -3.29 19.68
N GLY A 819 42.02 -2.24 20.34
CA GLY A 819 41.18 -1.28 21.03
C GLY A 819 40.16 -0.63 20.08
N LEU A 820 39.16 0.03 20.64
CA LEU A 820 38.13 0.73 19.86
C LEU A 820 38.73 1.81 18.91
N ASP A 821 39.86 2.41 19.30
CA ASP A 821 40.52 3.52 18.58
C ASP A 821 40.88 3.21 17.12
N GLY A 822 40.45 4.07 16.21
CA GLY A 822 40.74 3.97 14.78
C GLY A 822 39.49 4.03 13.92
N ASP A 823 39.66 3.75 12.63
CA ASP A 823 38.61 3.85 11.63
C ASP A 823 37.86 2.52 11.49
N TRP A 824 36.55 2.60 11.36
CA TRP A 824 35.65 1.46 11.19
C TRP A 824 34.72 1.69 10.00
N ASN A 825 34.70 0.73 9.07
CA ASN A 825 33.73 0.69 7.99
C ASN A 825 32.45 0.07 8.53
N MET A 826 31.44 0.91 8.79
CA MET A 826 30.18 0.52 9.40
C MET A 826 29.02 0.65 8.42
N VAL A 827 28.02 -0.19 8.60
CA VAL A 827 26.76 -0.19 7.86
C VAL A 827 25.62 -0.16 8.86
N LEU A 828 24.79 0.88 8.78
CA LEU A 828 23.54 1.01 9.50
C LEU A 828 22.41 0.51 8.58
N LYS A 829 21.75 -0.57 8.98
CA LYS A 829 20.61 -1.13 8.21
C LYS A 829 19.35 -0.35 8.52
N THR A 830 19.00 0.63 7.67
CA THR A 830 17.78 1.43 7.82
C THR A 830 16.65 0.90 6.92
N PRO A 831 15.38 1.21 7.20
CA PRO A 831 14.25 0.87 6.33
C PRO A 831 14.37 1.45 4.91
N MET A 832 15.06 2.58 4.75
CA MET A 832 15.28 3.19 3.42
C MET A 832 16.50 2.59 2.67
N GLY A 833 17.09 1.52 3.20
CA GLY A 833 18.28 0.86 2.67
C GLY A 833 19.51 0.99 3.60
N PRO A 834 20.53 0.14 3.38
CA PRO A 834 21.77 0.17 4.16
C PRO A 834 22.56 1.46 3.92
N GLN A 835 22.96 2.11 5.00
CA GLN A 835 23.75 3.34 4.99
C GLN A 835 25.18 3.02 5.39
N ALA A 836 26.12 3.11 4.45
CA ALA A 836 27.54 2.90 4.72
C ALA A 836 28.18 4.17 5.28
N MET A 837 29.06 4.01 6.27
CA MET A 837 29.76 5.10 6.92
C MET A 837 31.14 4.66 7.41
N VAL A 838 32.05 5.62 7.54
CA VAL A 838 33.32 5.44 8.24
C VAL A 838 33.22 6.16 9.57
N VAL A 839 33.51 5.45 10.67
CA VAL A 839 33.53 6.02 12.02
C VAL A 839 34.94 5.93 12.58
N THR A 840 35.51 7.08 12.89
CA THR A 840 36.78 7.18 13.59
C THR A 840 36.52 7.31 15.09
N PHE A 841 36.88 6.31 15.88
CA PHE A 841 36.78 6.38 17.34
C PHE A 841 38.10 6.86 17.98
N ARG A 842 37.97 7.60 19.07
CA ARG A 842 39.06 8.01 19.97
C ARG A 842 38.61 7.85 21.41
N THR A 843 39.41 7.14 22.19
CA THR A 843 39.16 6.86 23.60
C THR A 843 40.14 7.61 24.50
N GLU A 844 39.62 8.19 25.57
CA GLU A 844 40.41 8.77 26.66
C GLU A 844 39.85 8.25 27.99
N GLY A 845 40.47 7.19 28.52
CA GLY A 845 39.89 6.43 29.62
C GLY A 845 38.61 5.72 29.20
N ALA A 846 37.51 5.95 29.93
CA ALA A 846 36.18 5.42 29.58
C ALA A 846 35.41 6.34 28.63
N ALA A 847 35.91 7.54 28.33
CA ALA A 847 35.24 8.48 27.44
C ALA A 847 35.55 8.18 25.97
N VAL A 848 34.53 8.28 25.12
CA VAL A 848 34.62 8.06 23.67
C VAL A 848 34.17 9.31 22.93
N SER A 849 34.99 9.71 21.96
CA SER A 849 34.65 10.73 20.97
C SER A 849 34.96 10.19 19.58
N GLY A 850 34.45 10.85 18.56
CA GLY A 850 34.74 10.40 17.21
C GLY A 850 34.10 11.24 16.11
N ARG A 851 34.32 10.77 14.89
CA ARG A 851 33.86 11.40 13.67
C ARG A 851 33.14 10.39 12.79
N PHE A 852 31.93 10.71 12.38
CA PHE A 852 31.17 10.00 11.36
C PHE A 852 31.38 10.63 10.01
N THR A 853 31.62 9.82 8.98
CA THR A 853 31.68 10.25 7.57
C THR A 853 30.80 9.34 6.73
N SER A 854 29.87 9.93 5.97
CA SER A 854 29.02 9.25 4.99
C SER A 854 28.96 10.06 3.68
N PRO A 855 28.37 9.54 2.59
CA PRO A 855 28.18 10.31 1.36
C PRO A 855 27.40 11.62 1.54
N GLU A 856 26.57 11.71 2.58
CA GLU A 856 25.71 12.86 2.90
C GLU A 856 26.41 13.93 3.75
N GLY A 857 27.56 13.61 4.36
CA GLY A 857 28.36 14.57 5.13
C GLY A 857 29.20 13.97 6.25
N THR A 858 29.74 14.86 7.09
CA THR A 858 30.60 14.50 8.23
C THR A 858 30.05 15.14 9.51
N GLN A 859 30.04 14.39 10.62
CA GLN A 859 29.55 14.84 11.91
C GLN A 859 30.42 14.32 13.06
N ASP A 860 30.85 15.22 13.94
CA ASP A 860 31.60 14.85 15.15
C ASP A 860 30.63 14.54 16.30
N PHE A 861 31.02 13.63 17.20
CA PHE A 861 30.32 13.34 18.46
C PHE A 861 31.30 13.32 19.65
N GLU A 862 30.77 13.68 20.81
CA GLU A 862 31.47 13.70 22.10
C GLU A 862 30.57 13.13 23.19
N GLY A 863 31.16 12.73 24.32
CA GLY A 863 30.40 12.26 25.49
C GLY A 863 29.94 10.81 25.42
N GLY A 864 30.51 10.00 24.52
CA GLY A 864 30.32 8.55 24.51
C GLY A 864 31.06 7.87 25.66
N THR A 865 30.71 6.61 25.92
CA THR A 865 31.33 5.76 26.95
C THR A 865 31.72 4.41 26.38
N VAL A 866 32.88 3.89 26.78
CA VAL A 866 33.30 2.51 26.53
C VAL A 866 33.46 1.78 27.87
N ASP A 867 32.87 0.59 27.96
CA ASP A 867 33.01 -0.33 29.08
C ASP A 867 33.33 -1.72 28.53
N GLU A 868 34.51 -2.23 28.86
CA GLU A 868 35.12 -3.42 28.26
C GLU A 868 35.13 -3.36 26.72
N ASN A 869 34.20 -4.09 26.08
CA ASN A 869 34.04 -4.15 24.63
C ASN A 869 32.76 -3.46 24.14
N ARG A 870 31.97 -2.86 25.03
CA ARG A 870 30.70 -2.20 24.71
C ARG A 870 30.88 -0.69 24.64
N VAL A 871 30.49 -0.08 23.52
CA VAL A 871 30.56 1.36 23.28
C VAL A 871 29.17 1.95 23.09
N ARG A 872 28.89 3.07 23.78
CA ARG A 872 27.65 3.83 23.66
C ARG A 872 27.92 5.30 23.39
N PHE A 873 27.18 5.92 22.48
CA PHE A 873 27.29 7.36 22.21
C PHE A 873 26.08 7.87 21.42
N ASP A 874 25.87 9.18 21.46
CA ASP A 874 24.80 9.87 20.74
C ASP A 874 25.38 10.70 19.60
N LEU A 875 24.79 10.58 18.40
CA LEU A 875 25.13 11.39 17.23
C LEU A 875 23.95 12.29 16.86
N LYS A 876 24.16 13.61 16.91
CA LYS A 876 23.17 14.60 16.50
C LYS A 876 23.32 14.89 15.01
N VAL A 877 22.30 14.55 14.23
CA VAL A 877 22.24 14.77 12.78
C VAL A 877 21.30 15.94 12.50
N GLU A 878 21.75 16.92 11.70
CA GLU A 878 20.94 18.11 11.39
C GLU A 878 20.22 18.05 10.03
N LYS A 879 20.72 17.24 9.09
CA LYS A 879 20.18 17.09 7.73
C LYS A 879 20.15 15.62 7.30
N PRO A 880 19.14 15.17 6.54
CA PRO A 880 18.01 15.94 6.01
C PRO A 880 16.94 16.30 7.07
N MET A 881 17.04 15.73 8.28
CA MET A 881 16.15 16.04 9.41
C MET A 881 16.95 16.09 10.71
N LYS A 882 16.48 16.90 11.68
CA LYS A 882 17.07 16.98 13.01
C LYS A 882 16.72 15.72 13.82
N ILE A 883 17.71 14.89 14.11
CA ILE A 883 17.51 13.65 14.87
C ILE A 883 18.75 13.34 15.74
N THR A 884 18.54 12.65 16.86
CA THR A 884 19.64 12.11 17.68
C THR A 884 19.63 10.59 17.54
N LEU A 885 20.73 10.06 16.99
CA LEU A 885 20.96 8.63 16.82
C LEU A 885 21.73 8.11 18.03
N LYS A 886 21.21 7.12 18.74
CA LYS A 886 21.86 6.56 19.94
C LYS A 886 22.45 5.19 19.62
N TYR A 887 23.77 5.08 19.60
CA TYR A 887 24.47 3.86 19.28
C TYR A 887 24.77 3.06 20.56
N ASP A 888 24.54 1.76 20.51
CA ASP A 888 24.96 0.78 21.51
C ASP A 888 25.58 -0.42 20.77
N LEU A 889 26.91 -0.48 20.77
CA LEU A 889 27.69 -1.39 19.94
C LEU A 889 28.63 -2.23 20.80
N THR A 890 28.96 -3.42 20.31
CA THR A 890 29.93 -4.34 20.90
C THR A 890 31.05 -4.58 19.90
N VAL A 891 32.29 -4.43 20.35
CA VAL A 891 33.51 -4.68 19.59
C VAL A 891 33.98 -6.11 19.86
N THR A 892 34.37 -6.85 18.83
CA THR A 892 34.95 -8.18 18.96
C THR A 892 36.06 -8.36 17.93
N GLY A 893 37.31 -8.21 18.37
CA GLY A 893 38.47 -8.23 17.50
C GLY A 893 38.44 -7.11 16.47
N SER A 894 38.38 -7.46 15.18
CA SER A 894 38.29 -6.53 14.05
C SER A 894 36.84 -6.23 13.61
N THR A 895 35.84 -6.67 14.37
CA THR A 895 34.41 -6.48 14.05
C THR A 895 33.70 -5.63 15.11
N ILE A 896 32.69 -4.87 14.69
CA ILE A 896 31.82 -4.08 15.57
C ILE A 896 30.35 -4.31 15.16
N ALA A 897 29.49 -4.60 16.12
CA ALA A 897 28.06 -4.83 15.84
C ALA A 897 27.18 -4.37 16.99
N GLY A 898 25.94 -3.99 16.70
CA GLY A 898 24.98 -3.61 17.74
C GLY A 898 23.73 -2.96 17.17
N LYS A 899 23.15 -2.04 17.93
CA LYS A 899 21.92 -1.33 17.56
C LYS A 899 22.14 0.18 17.59
N CYS A 900 21.41 0.87 16.74
CA CYS A 900 21.30 2.32 16.74
C CYS A 900 19.82 2.70 16.89
N LYS A 901 19.46 3.39 17.97
CA LYS A 901 18.12 3.93 18.18
C LYS A 901 17.99 5.23 17.39
N MET A 902 17.08 5.26 16.43
CA MET A 902 16.88 6.33 15.45
C MET A 902 15.62 7.14 15.74
N GLY A 903 15.36 7.46 17.01
CA GLY A 903 14.16 8.18 17.42
C GLY A 903 12.87 7.49 16.96
N MET A 904 12.06 8.19 16.16
CA MET A 904 10.76 7.72 15.66
C MET A 904 10.83 6.50 14.71
N PHE A 905 12.02 6.22 14.16
CA PHE A 905 12.22 5.09 13.24
C PHE A 905 12.59 3.77 13.96
N GLY A 906 12.52 3.75 15.29
CA GLY A 906 12.87 2.57 16.08
C GLY A 906 14.37 2.32 16.14
N SER A 907 14.76 1.05 16.25
CA SER A 907 16.16 0.61 16.36
C SER A 907 16.59 -0.07 15.06
N ALA A 908 17.78 0.25 14.57
CA ALA A 908 18.40 -0.38 13.40
C ALA A 908 19.64 -1.18 13.78
N LYS A 909 19.89 -2.28 13.07
CA LYS A 909 21.12 -3.08 13.25
C LYS A 909 22.31 -2.34 12.65
N VAL A 910 23.41 -2.32 13.38
CA VAL A 910 24.70 -1.79 12.96
C VAL A 910 25.69 -2.94 12.88
N THR A 911 26.43 -3.02 11.79
CA THR A 911 27.54 -3.98 11.60
C THR A 911 28.70 -3.28 10.94
N GLY A 912 29.93 -3.60 11.31
CA GLY A 912 31.12 -3.03 10.70
C GLY A 912 32.38 -3.81 10.98
N GLU A 913 33.41 -3.45 10.24
CA GLU A 913 34.74 -4.02 10.34
C GLU A 913 35.77 -2.89 10.42
N ARG A 914 36.87 -3.15 11.10
CA ARG A 914 37.97 -2.19 11.22
C ARG A 914 38.51 -1.86 9.82
N ALA A 915 38.64 -0.58 9.50
CA ALA A 915 39.32 -0.17 8.29
C ALA A 915 40.82 -0.51 8.44
N GLY A 916 41.36 -1.21 7.44
CA GLY A 916 42.71 -1.81 7.48
C GLY A 916 43.85 -0.82 7.69
#